data_AF-A0A8J4T4J3-F1
#
_entry.id   AF-A0A8J4T4J3-F1
#
_cell.length_a   1.000
_cell.length_b   1.000
_cell.length_c   1.000
_cell.angle_alpha   90.00
_cell.angle_beta   90.00
_cell.angle_gamma   90.00
#
_symmetry.space_group_name_H-M   'P 1'
#
loop_
_entity.id
_entity.type
_entity.pdbx_description
1 polymer ?
#
loop_
_entity_poly.entity_id
_entity_poly.type
_entity_poly.pdbx_seq_one_letter_code
_entity_poly.pdbx_strand_id
1 'polypeptide(L)'
;LSLCPSKPRFTTDTNAGGSESTDERVIQLTEEVMTLQDILNQHAAFRSQAERDLRQLLSTVTTQREQLQKLTMEKDRLETELAEVRPSVNSRQADSDDLSHTAIQQLSELVRSKEEEIELLRCRYEDLKHIIRSAREGVKGSEGESSGQISVGADEEEDVVTVLERLIENYSNAKAHAQRCETMYESAVTALQQKHAESQSYHAELQRVYANLVTSEERNQTLQEEASNLRETLSELQSKLIVKHQSSNNSEVDRQSGVSTENSVISTASQKVGSCVEDHERCDEAKLLTEIARLQAHLLEMEESYTTEALNAESREVTLRTQLRETETRLQQLEQLTQTAEDRILQVHLERDQLRTQVEDYRNEVTALKSGLANLQSVLDSFQKNQQSAVSAETEHIRLELQRARQSEASARNELERLCDQVKDREKLEENARQLTTQVQSHALQLSRIQAQVEQRDVLIENLRGRLAQMAVDTDSKIDKILMKNLLISYFQLPTSQRPNGFRVIASLLQFTDEEFAKVGSEAGTIPRILNWFRSAVSNLPSGPPKDLTFSSTYPDKSFTELLLAFLENESGPHTPLRLSMDHYTPESVRRSAPHTKRQVAHNRLEVESAATPEFTHTEPKPLITDPLVYPNISTDQNTTPDQPSQTPKNLLFIM
;
A
#
# COMPACT_ATOMS: atom_id res chain seq x y z
N LEU A 1 49.75 -18.49 67.94
CA LEU A 1 50.15 -19.62 68.82
C LEU A 1 51.65 -19.82 68.62
N SER A 2 52.44 -19.84 69.72
CA SER A 2 53.86 -20.29 69.88
C SER A 2 54.78 -20.36 68.63
N LEU A 3 56.03 -19.85 68.65
CA LEU A 3 57.09 -20.15 69.63
C LEU A 3 58.07 -18.97 69.90
N CYS A 4 58.96 -19.19 70.87
CA CYS A 4 59.82 -18.22 71.57
C CYS A 4 61.00 -17.62 70.76
N PRO A 5 61.52 -16.43 71.18
CA PRO A 5 62.86 -15.98 70.84
C PRO A 5 63.90 -16.47 71.87
N SER A 6 64.99 -17.09 71.41
CA SER A 6 66.13 -17.47 72.27
C SER A 6 67.09 -16.30 72.50
N LYS A 7 67.53 -16.15 73.75
CA LYS A 7 68.44 -15.09 74.23
C LYS A 7 69.89 -15.59 74.17
N PRO A 8 70.85 -14.88 73.56
CA PRO A 8 72.26 -15.28 73.64
C PRO A 8 72.82 -14.94 75.04
N ARG A 9 73.59 -15.87 75.60
CA ARG A 9 74.42 -15.64 76.81
C ARG A 9 75.73 -15.00 76.37
N PHE A 10 76.08 -13.85 76.94
CA PHE A 10 77.47 -13.40 76.97
C PHE A 10 78.24 -14.25 77.99
N THR A 11 79.33 -14.88 77.55
CA THR A 11 80.40 -15.39 78.42
C THR A 11 81.66 -14.62 78.09
N THR A 12 82.13 -13.84 79.06
CA THR A 12 83.37 -13.08 78.98
C THR A 12 84.54 -13.98 79.36
N ASP A 13 85.40 -14.34 78.40
CA ASP A 13 86.75 -14.81 78.68
C ASP A 13 87.75 -13.79 78.12
N THR A 14 88.31 -13.00 79.02
CA THR A 14 89.47 -12.14 78.75
C THR A 14 90.74 -12.99 78.71
N ASN A 15 91.46 -12.97 77.60
CA ASN A 15 92.90 -13.22 77.62
C ASN A 15 93.62 -12.15 76.80
N ALA A 16 94.75 -11.67 77.31
CA ALA A 16 95.42 -10.48 76.80
C ALA A 16 96.59 -10.82 75.87
N GLY A 17 96.62 -10.22 74.69
CA GLY A 17 97.74 -10.29 73.75
C GLY A 17 97.28 -10.35 72.29
N GLY A 18 97.11 -9.18 71.65
CA GLY A 18 96.78 -9.12 70.21
C GLY A 18 96.01 -7.86 69.79
N SER A 19 96.56 -6.66 70.01
CA SER A 19 95.91 -5.40 69.65
C SER A 19 95.75 -5.17 68.14
N GLU A 20 96.56 -5.80 67.29
CA GLU A 20 96.39 -5.74 65.82
C GLU A 20 95.34 -6.76 65.32
N SER A 21 95.28 -7.94 65.92
CA SER A 21 94.34 -9.01 65.52
C SER A 21 92.88 -8.69 65.85
N THR A 22 92.62 -7.92 66.91
CA THR A 22 91.25 -7.50 67.25
C THR A 22 90.67 -6.51 66.25
N ASP A 23 91.49 -5.60 65.72
CA ASP A 23 91.02 -4.59 64.77
C ASP A 23 90.75 -5.22 63.39
N GLU A 24 91.61 -6.13 62.90
CA GLU A 24 91.32 -6.93 61.71
C GLU A 24 90.02 -7.75 61.86
N ARG A 25 89.81 -8.36 63.03
CA ARG A 25 88.58 -9.13 63.31
C ARG A 25 87.33 -8.24 63.32
N VAL A 26 87.43 -7.01 63.83
CA VAL A 26 86.35 -6.03 63.82
C VAL A 26 86.08 -5.52 62.40
N ILE A 27 87.11 -5.31 61.58
CA ILE A 27 86.97 -4.93 60.17
C ILE A 27 86.26 -6.05 59.39
N GLN A 28 86.71 -7.30 59.52
CA GLN A 28 86.07 -8.47 58.89
C GLN A 28 84.60 -8.61 59.32
N LEU A 29 84.30 -8.50 60.61
CA LEU A 29 82.92 -8.54 61.10
C LEU A 29 82.07 -7.37 60.61
N THR A 30 82.66 -6.19 60.38
CA THR A 30 81.96 -5.03 59.82
C THR A 30 81.64 -5.24 58.34
N GLU A 31 82.57 -5.85 57.59
CA GLU A 31 82.38 -6.23 56.19
C GLU A 31 81.35 -7.36 56.04
N GLU A 32 81.39 -8.39 56.89
CA GLU A 32 80.35 -9.43 56.99
C GLU A 32 78.97 -8.84 57.32
N VAL A 33 78.88 -7.91 58.28
CA VAL A 33 77.62 -7.22 58.60
C VAL A 33 77.13 -6.36 57.43
N MET A 34 78.03 -5.68 56.70
CA MET A 34 77.68 -4.95 55.49
C MET A 34 77.14 -5.87 54.38
N THR A 35 77.79 -7.00 54.12
CA THR A 35 77.34 -7.96 53.09
C THR A 35 75.99 -8.59 53.47
N LEU A 36 75.80 -8.98 54.73
CA LEU A 36 74.52 -9.48 55.25
C LEU A 36 73.42 -8.41 55.14
N GLN A 37 73.74 -7.15 55.42
CA GLN A 37 72.78 -6.05 55.31
C GLN A 37 72.43 -5.75 53.84
N ASP A 38 73.38 -5.87 52.90
CA ASP A 38 73.08 -5.76 51.47
C ASP A 38 72.24 -6.94 50.97
N ILE A 39 72.54 -8.18 51.36
CA ILE A 39 71.70 -9.36 51.07
C ILE A 39 70.28 -9.16 51.62
N LEU A 40 70.12 -8.62 52.82
CA LEU A 40 68.82 -8.35 53.43
C LEU A 40 68.06 -7.23 52.68
N ASN A 41 68.77 -6.18 52.24
CA ASN A 41 68.21 -5.13 51.38
C ASN A 41 67.77 -5.68 50.01
N GLN A 42 68.60 -6.51 49.36
CA GLN A 42 68.26 -7.19 48.12
C GLN A 42 67.03 -8.08 48.31
N HIS A 43 66.97 -8.88 49.38
CA HIS A 43 65.83 -9.75 49.67
C HIS A 43 64.54 -8.96 49.99
N ALA A 44 64.66 -7.78 50.61
CA ALA A 44 63.56 -6.85 50.81
C ALA A 44 63.09 -6.19 49.49
N ALA A 45 64.01 -5.88 48.58
CA ALA A 45 63.71 -5.38 47.24
C ALA A 45 63.00 -6.45 46.38
N PHE A 46 63.49 -7.70 46.38
CA PHE A 46 62.84 -8.84 45.72
C PHE A 46 61.44 -9.10 46.28
N ARG A 47 61.25 -9.06 47.60
CA ARG A 47 59.93 -9.18 48.22
C ARG A 47 59.00 -8.05 47.78
N SER A 48 59.50 -6.81 47.76
CA SER A 48 58.74 -5.64 47.32
C SER A 48 58.42 -5.67 45.82
N GLN A 49 59.23 -6.34 45.01
CA GLN A 49 58.96 -6.63 43.59
C GLN A 49 57.86 -7.67 43.45
N ALA A 50 58.00 -8.83 44.11
CA ALA A 50 57.00 -9.89 44.08
C ALA A 50 55.62 -9.42 44.60
N GLU A 51 55.57 -8.57 45.63
CA GLU A 51 54.32 -7.96 46.11
C GLU A 51 53.70 -6.97 45.10
N ARG A 52 54.52 -6.27 44.30
CA ARG A 52 54.03 -5.41 43.20
C ARG A 52 53.50 -6.24 42.03
N ASP A 53 54.25 -7.27 41.62
CA ASP A 53 53.87 -8.16 40.52
C ASP A 53 52.58 -8.94 40.87
N LEU A 54 52.45 -9.42 42.11
CA LEU A 54 51.22 -10.06 42.59
C LEU A 54 50.02 -9.10 42.60
N ARG A 55 50.20 -7.83 42.98
CA ARG A 55 49.12 -6.81 42.91
C ARG A 55 48.74 -6.51 41.46
N GLN A 56 49.71 -6.42 40.56
CA GLN A 56 49.45 -6.23 39.13
C GLN A 56 48.69 -7.42 38.55
N LEU A 57 49.10 -8.66 38.87
CA LEU A 57 48.46 -9.88 38.40
C LEU A 57 47.06 -10.09 39.01
N LEU A 58 46.85 -9.68 40.26
CA LEU A 58 45.50 -9.60 40.85
C LEU A 58 44.63 -8.59 40.10
N SER A 59 45.16 -7.41 39.77
CA SER A 59 44.40 -6.36 39.05
C SER A 59 44.01 -6.78 37.63
N THR A 60 44.88 -7.51 36.91
CA THR A 60 44.56 -8.05 35.58
C THR A 60 43.56 -9.20 35.66
N VAL A 61 43.66 -10.08 36.66
CA VAL A 61 42.67 -11.15 36.88
C VAL A 61 41.30 -10.57 37.29
N THR A 62 41.23 -9.49 38.07
CA THR A 62 39.95 -8.82 38.37
C THR A 62 39.33 -8.17 37.15
N THR A 63 40.12 -7.43 36.34
CA THR A 63 39.58 -6.78 35.13
C THR A 63 39.17 -7.81 34.06
N GLN A 64 39.90 -8.92 33.91
CA GLN A 64 39.48 -10.03 33.05
C GLN A 64 38.17 -10.67 33.52
N ARG A 65 37.96 -10.84 34.83
CA ARG A 65 36.68 -11.34 35.36
C ARG A 65 35.52 -10.38 35.11
N GLU A 66 35.73 -9.08 35.26
CA GLU A 66 34.72 -8.06 34.92
C GLU A 66 34.39 -8.04 33.42
N GLN A 67 35.39 -8.21 32.54
CA GLN A 67 35.19 -8.34 31.10
C GLN A 67 34.40 -9.60 30.74
N LEU A 68 34.76 -10.76 31.31
CA LEU A 68 34.01 -12.00 31.12
C LEU A 68 32.56 -11.88 31.61
N GLN A 69 32.34 -11.23 32.76
CA GLN A 69 30.99 -11.00 33.27
C GLN A 69 30.16 -10.11 32.33
N LYS A 70 30.74 -9.05 31.77
CA LYS A 70 30.08 -8.19 30.77
C LYS A 70 29.72 -8.98 29.50
N LEU A 71 30.66 -9.75 28.96
CA LEU A 71 30.43 -10.59 27.78
C LEU A 71 29.38 -11.68 28.04
N THR A 72 29.32 -12.23 29.26
CA THR A 72 28.28 -13.19 29.65
C THR A 72 26.90 -12.51 29.69
N MET A 73 26.79 -11.32 30.26
CA MET A 73 25.54 -10.55 30.27
C MET A 73 25.09 -10.11 28.88
N GLU A 74 26.02 -9.73 27.98
CA GLU A 74 25.69 -9.42 26.58
C GLU A 74 25.25 -10.68 25.82
N LYS A 75 25.91 -11.82 26.06
CA LYS A 75 25.50 -13.11 25.50
C LYS A 75 24.08 -13.49 25.94
N ASP A 76 23.81 -13.47 27.24
CA ASP A 76 22.49 -13.81 27.79
C ASP A 76 21.39 -12.87 27.24
N ARG A 77 21.71 -11.58 27.11
CA ARG A 77 20.84 -10.57 26.49
C ARG A 77 20.56 -10.90 25.02
N LEU A 78 21.58 -11.19 24.22
CA LEU A 78 21.42 -11.55 22.81
C LEU A 78 20.67 -12.88 22.64
N GLU A 79 20.84 -13.85 23.54
CA GLU A 79 20.04 -15.07 23.56
C GLU A 79 18.56 -14.77 23.87
N THR A 80 18.25 -13.83 24.77
CA THR A 80 16.85 -13.38 24.99
C THR A 80 16.27 -12.61 23.81
N GLU A 81 17.01 -11.66 23.21
CA GLU A 81 16.56 -10.91 22.02
C GLU A 81 16.32 -11.87 20.83
N LEU A 82 17.19 -12.88 20.64
CA LEU A 82 17.01 -13.91 19.62
C LEU A 82 15.80 -14.82 19.90
N ALA A 83 15.53 -15.13 21.17
CA ALA A 83 14.36 -15.93 21.58
C ALA A 83 13.03 -15.18 21.36
N GLU A 84 13.01 -13.86 21.52
CA GLU A 84 11.84 -13.00 21.22
C GLU A 84 11.62 -12.82 19.70
N VAL A 85 12.69 -12.72 18.92
CA VAL A 85 12.60 -12.56 17.45
C VAL A 85 12.20 -13.86 16.74
N ARG A 86 12.66 -15.03 17.23
CA ARG A 86 12.33 -16.35 16.65
C ARG A 86 10.84 -16.60 16.34
N PRO A 87 9.89 -16.42 17.28
CA PRO A 87 8.47 -16.62 17.00
C PRO A 87 7.92 -15.62 15.97
N SER A 88 8.44 -14.39 15.93
CA SER A 88 8.04 -13.38 14.93
C SER A 88 8.51 -13.73 13.52
N VAL A 89 9.70 -14.34 13.38
CA VAL A 89 10.18 -14.84 12.07
C VAL A 89 9.35 -16.04 11.62
N ASN A 90 9.02 -16.97 12.52
CA ASN A 90 8.19 -18.13 12.20
C ASN A 90 6.75 -17.74 11.82
N SER A 91 6.14 -16.73 12.48
CA SER A 91 4.82 -16.24 12.05
C SER A 91 4.90 -15.62 10.66
N ARG A 92 5.87 -14.73 10.40
CA ARG A 92 6.01 -14.08 9.09
C ARG A 92 6.27 -15.07 7.95
N GLN A 93 6.95 -16.18 8.23
CA GLN A 93 7.10 -17.25 7.25
C GLN A 93 5.76 -17.96 6.99
N ALA A 94 5.02 -18.34 8.03
CA ALA A 94 3.69 -18.93 7.87
C ALA A 94 2.70 -17.99 7.16
N ASP A 95 2.67 -16.71 7.54
CA ASP A 95 1.85 -15.66 6.92
C ASP A 95 2.22 -15.49 5.42
N SER A 96 3.51 -15.58 5.08
CA SER A 96 4.00 -15.56 3.69
C SER A 96 3.62 -16.82 2.90
N ASP A 97 3.74 -17.99 3.53
CA ASP A 97 3.42 -19.28 2.91
C ASP A 97 1.90 -19.37 2.64
N ASP A 98 1.05 -18.95 3.58
CA ASP A 98 -0.40 -18.85 3.42
C ASP A 98 -0.81 -17.84 2.32
N LEU A 99 -0.13 -16.70 2.23
CA LEU A 99 -0.34 -15.73 1.14
C LEU A 99 0.06 -16.34 -0.22
N SER A 100 1.15 -17.10 -0.27
CA SER A 100 1.62 -17.78 -1.48
C SER A 100 0.65 -18.88 -1.92
N HIS A 101 0.12 -19.69 -0.98
CA HIS A 101 -0.89 -20.70 -1.25
C HIS A 101 -2.19 -20.07 -1.76
N THR A 102 -2.62 -18.96 -1.16
CA THR A 102 -3.81 -18.22 -1.59
C THR A 102 -3.62 -17.66 -3.01
N ALA A 103 -2.45 -17.07 -3.31
CA ALA A 103 -2.12 -16.57 -4.65
C ALA A 103 -2.05 -17.69 -5.70
N ILE A 104 -1.43 -18.83 -5.37
CA ILE A 104 -1.38 -20.01 -6.24
C ILE A 104 -2.80 -20.54 -6.52
N GLN A 105 -3.67 -20.56 -5.52
CA GLN A 105 -5.06 -21.00 -5.68
C GLN A 105 -5.87 -20.04 -6.56
N GLN A 106 -5.74 -18.72 -6.36
CA GLN A 106 -6.37 -17.71 -7.21
C GLN A 106 -5.86 -17.76 -8.66
N LEU A 107 -4.56 -17.94 -8.88
CA LEU A 107 -3.98 -18.12 -10.21
C LEU A 107 -4.48 -19.41 -10.87
N SER A 108 -4.58 -20.51 -10.11
CA SER A 108 -5.11 -21.79 -10.60
C SER A 108 -6.60 -21.70 -10.98
N GLU A 109 -7.38 -20.92 -10.24
CA GLU A 109 -8.79 -20.65 -10.54
C GLU A 109 -8.97 -19.74 -11.76
N LEU A 110 -8.11 -18.72 -11.91
CA LEU A 110 -8.08 -17.86 -13.10
C LEU A 110 -7.63 -18.63 -14.35
N VAL A 111 -6.62 -19.50 -14.25
CA VAL A 111 -6.17 -20.36 -15.35
C VAL A 111 -7.31 -21.29 -15.78
N ARG A 112 -7.95 -22.00 -14.85
CA ARG A 112 -9.12 -22.84 -15.13
C ARG A 112 -10.26 -22.06 -15.80
N SER A 113 -10.59 -20.86 -15.30
CA SER A 113 -11.61 -20.00 -15.93
C SER A 113 -11.22 -19.57 -17.35
N LYS A 114 -9.93 -19.33 -17.62
CA LYS A 114 -9.42 -18.99 -18.95
C LYS A 114 -9.33 -20.19 -19.88
N GLU A 115 -9.07 -21.38 -19.37
CA GLU A 115 -9.16 -22.65 -20.11
C GLU A 115 -10.61 -22.94 -20.52
N GLU A 116 -11.59 -22.73 -19.62
CA GLU A 116 -13.03 -22.81 -19.93
C GLU A 116 -13.44 -21.79 -21.02
N GLU A 117 -12.95 -20.55 -20.94
CA GLU A 117 -13.20 -19.52 -21.97
C GLU A 117 -12.58 -19.89 -23.33
N ILE A 118 -11.35 -20.45 -23.34
CA ILE A 118 -10.69 -20.96 -24.54
C ILE A 118 -11.49 -22.12 -25.15
N GLU A 119 -12.02 -23.04 -24.33
CA GLU A 119 -12.80 -24.17 -24.83
C GLU A 119 -14.15 -23.71 -25.41
N LEU A 120 -14.83 -22.75 -24.78
CA LEU A 120 -16.03 -22.11 -25.33
C LEU A 120 -15.75 -21.42 -26.68
N LEU A 121 -14.61 -20.73 -26.80
CA LEU A 121 -14.18 -20.11 -28.06
C LEU A 121 -13.83 -21.16 -29.13
N ARG A 122 -13.25 -22.31 -28.75
CA ARG A 122 -13.00 -23.44 -29.65
C ARG A 122 -14.30 -24.07 -30.14
N CYS A 123 -15.26 -24.33 -29.26
CA CYS A 123 -16.60 -24.81 -29.65
C CYS A 123 -17.25 -23.84 -30.64
N ARG A 124 -17.29 -22.54 -30.33
CA ARG A 124 -17.87 -21.51 -31.21
C ARG A 124 -17.15 -21.42 -32.57
N TYR A 125 -15.83 -21.63 -32.60
CA TYR A 125 -15.08 -21.69 -33.85
C TYR A 125 -15.44 -22.93 -34.70
N GLU A 126 -15.55 -24.11 -34.09
CA GLU A 126 -15.98 -25.32 -34.81
C GLU A 126 -17.45 -25.25 -35.26
N ASP A 127 -18.34 -24.64 -34.47
CA ASP A 127 -19.73 -24.35 -34.87
C ASP A 127 -19.76 -23.41 -36.08
N LEU A 128 -19.02 -22.29 -36.04
CA LEU A 128 -18.92 -21.37 -37.18
C LEU A 128 -18.35 -22.06 -38.42
N LYS A 129 -17.32 -22.91 -38.24
CA LYS A 129 -16.72 -23.73 -39.29
C LYS A 129 -17.68 -24.81 -39.79
N HIS A 130 -18.62 -25.29 -38.99
CA HIS A 130 -19.71 -26.17 -39.42
C HIS A 130 -20.74 -25.39 -40.23
N ILE A 131 -21.16 -24.20 -39.77
CA ILE A 131 -22.08 -23.31 -40.49
C ILE A 131 -21.52 -22.91 -41.86
N ILE A 132 -20.24 -22.55 -41.94
CA ILE A 132 -19.56 -22.22 -43.21
C ILE A 132 -19.50 -23.45 -44.13
N ARG A 133 -19.28 -24.67 -43.60
CA ARG A 133 -19.34 -25.91 -44.39
C ARG A 133 -20.75 -26.17 -44.92
N SER A 134 -21.78 -26.11 -44.08
CA SER A 134 -23.17 -26.32 -44.50
C SER A 134 -23.66 -25.24 -45.47
N ALA A 135 -23.22 -23.98 -45.32
CA ALA A 135 -23.51 -22.92 -46.29
C ALA A 135 -22.83 -23.18 -47.64
N ARG A 136 -21.57 -23.66 -47.64
CA ARG A 136 -20.84 -24.04 -48.85
C ARG A 136 -21.44 -25.27 -49.54
N GLU A 137 -21.97 -26.22 -48.77
CA GLU A 137 -22.69 -27.39 -49.28
C GLU A 137 -24.08 -27.01 -49.81
N GLY A 138 -24.78 -26.08 -49.16
CA GLY A 138 -26.04 -25.50 -49.66
C GLY A 138 -25.88 -24.75 -50.98
N VAL A 139 -24.83 -23.92 -51.11
CA VAL A 139 -24.50 -23.24 -52.39
C VAL A 139 -24.18 -24.26 -53.49
N LYS A 140 -23.41 -25.32 -53.18
CA LYS A 140 -23.15 -26.41 -54.14
C LYS A 140 -24.40 -27.25 -54.47
N GLY A 141 -25.37 -27.35 -53.57
CA GLY A 141 -26.65 -27.99 -53.81
C GLY A 141 -27.61 -27.15 -54.66
N SER A 142 -27.40 -25.84 -54.75
CA SER A 142 -28.31 -24.91 -55.43
C SER A 142 -27.92 -24.58 -56.89
N GLU A 143 -26.76 -25.02 -57.39
CA GLU A 143 -26.40 -24.90 -58.82
C GLU A 143 -27.04 -25.99 -59.70
N GLY A 144 -27.72 -26.97 -59.10
CA GLY A 144 -28.50 -28.00 -59.79
C GLY A 144 -29.99 -27.93 -59.44
N GLU A 145 -30.79 -27.48 -60.40
CA GLU A 145 -32.26 -27.59 -60.42
C GLU A 145 -33.05 -26.83 -59.33
N SER A 146 -33.54 -25.63 -59.65
CA SER A 146 -34.99 -25.41 -59.88
C SER A 146 -35.35 -23.93 -60.07
N SER A 147 -36.17 -23.64 -61.07
CA SER A 147 -36.83 -22.33 -61.22
C SER A 147 -38.00 -22.24 -60.24
N GLY A 148 -37.84 -21.45 -59.16
CA GLY A 148 -38.77 -21.41 -58.03
C GLY A 148 -39.08 -19.98 -57.58
N GLN A 149 -40.01 -19.34 -58.27
CA GLN A 149 -40.50 -17.99 -57.99
C GLN A 149 -41.00 -17.81 -56.54
N ILE A 150 -40.28 -17.03 -55.73
CA ILE A 150 -40.72 -16.56 -54.42
C ILE A 150 -40.66 -15.03 -54.40
N SER A 151 -41.82 -14.40 -54.22
CA SER A 151 -41.97 -12.96 -54.00
C SER A 151 -41.97 -12.69 -52.49
N VAL A 152 -40.98 -11.95 -52.01
CA VAL A 152 -40.92 -11.39 -50.65
C VAL A 152 -40.44 -9.93 -50.75
N GLY A 153 -40.89 -9.09 -49.80
CA GLY A 153 -40.89 -7.63 -49.85
C GLY A 153 -39.56 -6.94 -50.17
N ALA A 154 -39.67 -5.82 -50.88
CA ALA A 154 -38.57 -4.98 -51.34
C ALA A 154 -38.17 -3.90 -50.31
N ASP A 155 -37.91 -4.30 -49.06
CA ASP A 155 -37.52 -3.39 -47.95
C ASP A 155 -36.27 -3.86 -47.18
N GLU A 156 -35.59 -4.95 -47.60
CA GLU A 156 -34.40 -5.50 -46.90
C GLU A 156 -33.15 -5.69 -47.80
N GLU A 157 -33.00 -4.92 -48.88
CA GLU A 157 -31.68 -4.76 -49.52
C GLU A 157 -30.86 -3.69 -48.77
N GLU A 158 -30.35 -4.04 -47.57
CA GLU A 158 -29.20 -3.35 -46.97
C GLU A 158 -28.03 -3.51 -47.96
N ASP A 159 -27.68 -2.43 -48.67
CA ASP A 159 -26.78 -2.41 -49.83
C ASP A 159 -25.61 -3.38 -49.61
N VAL A 160 -25.45 -4.38 -50.49
CA VAL A 160 -24.44 -5.46 -50.31
C VAL A 160 -23.02 -4.89 -50.13
N VAL A 161 -22.77 -3.71 -50.70
CA VAL A 161 -21.57 -2.89 -50.51
C VAL A 161 -21.38 -2.49 -49.05
N THR A 162 -22.41 -1.95 -48.37
CA THR A 162 -22.34 -1.54 -46.96
C THR A 162 -22.13 -2.73 -46.01
N VAL A 163 -22.72 -3.89 -46.32
CA VAL A 163 -22.51 -5.13 -45.56
C VAL A 163 -21.07 -5.63 -45.75
N LEU A 164 -20.53 -5.55 -46.96
CA LEU A 164 -19.12 -5.88 -47.24
C LEU A 164 -18.15 -4.91 -46.58
N GLU A 165 -18.42 -3.60 -46.60
CA GLU A 165 -17.63 -2.57 -45.92
C GLU A 165 -17.61 -2.81 -44.39
N ARG A 166 -18.78 -3.05 -43.78
CA ARG A 166 -18.90 -3.43 -42.35
C ARG A 166 -18.14 -4.72 -42.04
N LEU A 167 -18.13 -5.70 -42.96
CA LEU A 167 -17.39 -6.95 -42.78
C LEU A 167 -15.86 -6.76 -42.91
N ILE A 168 -15.42 -5.91 -43.84
CA ILE A 168 -14.01 -5.53 -44.03
C ILE A 168 -13.50 -4.74 -42.82
N GLU A 169 -14.30 -3.82 -42.28
CA GLU A 169 -13.98 -3.05 -41.08
C GLU A 169 -13.95 -3.93 -39.82
N ASN A 170 -14.90 -4.84 -39.65
CA ASN A 170 -14.85 -5.83 -38.58
C ASN A 170 -13.63 -6.76 -38.70
N TYR A 171 -13.25 -7.16 -39.92
CA TYR A 171 -12.05 -7.97 -40.16
C TYR A 171 -10.76 -7.19 -39.89
N SER A 172 -10.67 -5.92 -40.28
CA SER A 172 -9.50 -5.07 -40.02
C SER A 172 -9.35 -4.78 -38.53
N ASN A 173 -10.45 -4.53 -37.81
CA ASN A 173 -10.48 -4.35 -36.37
C ASN A 173 -10.09 -5.64 -35.62
N ALA A 174 -10.61 -6.81 -36.04
CA ALA A 174 -10.20 -8.10 -35.47
C ALA A 174 -8.72 -8.40 -35.71
N LYS A 175 -8.20 -8.10 -36.91
CA LYS A 175 -6.77 -8.22 -37.23
C LYS A 175 -5.90 -7.29 -36.39
N ALA A 176 -6.30 -6.03 -36.23
CA ALA A 176 -5.58 -5.07 -35.38
C ALA A 176 -5.60 -5.49 -33.90
N HIS A 177 -6.71 -6.09 -33.42
CA HIS A 177 -6.78 -6.64 -32.07
C HIS A 177 -5.86 -7.85 -31.89
N ALA A 178 -5.85 -8.79 -32.85
CA ALA A 178 -4.93 -9.94 -32.84
C ALA A 178 -3.45 -9.49 -32.80
N GLN A 179 -3.07 -8.51 -33.62
CA GLN A 179 -1.71 -7.94 -33.62
C GLN A 179 -1.35 -7.28 -32.28
N ARG A 180 -2.29 -6.61 -31.59
CA ARG A 180 -2.04 -6.08 -30.24
C ARG A 180 -1.87 -7.21 -29.21
N CYS A 181 -2.62 -8.30 -29.33
CA CYS A 181 -2.44 -9.46 -28.45
C CYS A 181 -1.09 -10.14 -28.69
N GLU A 182 -0.65 -10.23 -29.95
CA GLU A 182 0.66 -10.75 -30.35
C GLU A 182 1.81 -9.90 -29.77
N THR A 183 1.77 -8.57 -29.91
CA THR A 183 2.81 -7.70 -29.33
C THR A 183 2.80 -7.69 -27.79
N MET A 184 1.64 -7.80 -27.15
CA MET A 184 1.58 -8.00 -25.68
C MET A 184 2.19 -9.34 -25.27
N TYR A 185 1.96 -10.42 -26.04
CA TYR A 185 2.54 -11.73 -25.77
C TYR A 185 4.07 -11.71 -25.95
N GLU A 186 4.59 -11.10 -27.02
CA GLU A 186 6.04 -10.88 -27.21
C GLU A 186 6.65 -10.04 -26.08
N SER A 187 5.96 -8.98 -25.63
CA SER A 187 6.39 -8.17 -24.49
C SER A 187 6.39 -8.95 -23.18
N ALA A 188 5.44 -9.86 -22.97
CA ALA A 188 5.39 -10.72 -21.79
C ALA A 188 6.50 -11.79 -21.83
N VAL A 189 6.75 -12.38 -23.00
CA VAL A 189 7.84 -13.36 -23.20
C VAL A 189 9.21 -12.71 -22.98
N THR A 190 9.45 -11.50 -23.51
CA THR A 190 10.71 -10.79 -23.29
C THR A 190 10.89 -10.37 -21.82
N ALA A 191 9.84 -9.93 -21.14
CA ALA A 191 9.88 -9.67 -19.69
C ALA A 191 10.15 -10.95 -18.87
N LEU A 192 9.57 -12.09 -19.25
CA LEU A 192 9.85 -13.40 -18.62
C LEU A 192 11.30 -13.86 -18.88
N GLN A 193 11.83 -13.68 -20.10
CA GLN A 193 13.22 -13.97 -20.43
C GLN A 193 14.19 -13.09 -19.63
N GLN A 194 13.89 -11.79 -19.48
CA GLN A 194 14.67 -10.89 -18.63
C GLN A 194 14.62 -11.35 -17.16
N LYS A 195 13.44 -11.64 -16.62
CA LYS A 195 13.30 -12.14 -15.23
C LYS A 195 14.00 -13.49 -15.01
N HIS A 196 14.04 -14.34 -16.03
CA HIS A 196 14.80 -15.58 -15.98
C HIS A 196 16.31 -15.32 -15.97
N ALA A 197 16.82 -14.39 -16.78
CA ALA A 197 18.23 -13.99 -16.76
C ALA A 197 18.63 -13.33 -15.42
N GLU A 198 17.78 -12.49 -14.84
CA GLU A 198 17.95 -11.95 -13.48
C GLU A 198 17.96 -13.07 -12.44
N SER A 199 17.05 -14.05 -12.52
CA SER A 199 17.04 -15.21 -11.63
C SER A 199 18.32 -16.07 -11.75
N GLN A 200 18.88 -16.21 -12.96
CA GLN A 200 20.14 -16.90 -13.18
C GLN A 200 21.32 -16.13 -12.57
N SER A 201 21.35 -14.79 -12.69
CA SER A 201 22.42 -13.98 -12.08
C SER A 201 22.35 -13.99 -10.56
N TYR A 202 21.16 -13.94 -9.96
CA TYR A 202 20.98 -14.15 -8.52
C TYR A 202 21.44 -15.53 -8.06
N HIS A 203 21.19 -16.59 -8.85
CA HIS A 203 21.66 -17.92 -8.51
C HIS A 203 23.19 -18.03 -8.58
N ALA A 204 23.82 -17.44 -9.59
CA ALA A 204 25.28 -17.40 -9.72
C ALA A 204 25.93 -16.60 -8.56
N GLU A 205 25.34 -15.46 -8.19
CA GLU A 205 25.84 -14.65 -7.07
C GLU A 205 25.64 -15.37 -5.73
N LEU A 206 24.53 -16.07 -5.54
CA LEU A 206 24.29 -16.90 -4.36
C LEU A 206 25.32 -18.04 -4.27
N GLN A 207 25.64 -18.72 -5.37
CA GLN A 207 26.72 -19.72 -5.41
C GLN A 207 28.09 -19.10 -5.06
N ARG A 208 28.37 -17.88 -5.56
CA ARG A 208 29.61 -17.14 -5.23
C ARG A 208 29.70 -16.82 -3.73
N VAL A 209 28.60 -16.37 -3.12
CA VAL A 209 28.52 -16.10 -1.68
C VAL A 209 28.68 -17.38 -0.86
N TYR A 210 28.05 -18.50 -1.25
CA TYR A 210 28.24 -19.80 -0.59
C TYR A 210 29.70 -20.28 -0.68
N ALA A 211 30.34 -20.17 -1.85
CA ALA A 211 31.76 -20.53 -2.00
C ALA A 211 32.66 -19.64 -1.10
N ASN A 212 32.41 -18.32 -1.06
CA ASN A 212 33.14 -17.41 -0.19
C ASN A 212 32.94 -17.77 1.29
N LEU A 213 31.72 -18.12 1.72
CA LEU A 213 31.42 -18.54 3.08
C LEU A 213 32.20 -19.81 3.45
N VAL A 214 32.17 -20.85 2.60
CA VAL A 214 32.93 -22.10 2.83
C VAL A 214 34.42 -21.82 2.96
N THR A 215 35.03 -21.02 2.08
CA THR A 215 36.46 -20.66 2.24
C THR A 215 36.72 -19.79 3.48
N SER A 216 35.72 -19.10 4.01
CA SER A 216 35.84 -18.36 5.28
C SER A 216 35.75 -19.31 6.48
N GLU A 217 34.87 -20.29 6.44
CA GLU A 217 34.78 -21.37 7.44
C GLU A 217 36.06 -22.20 7.48
N GLU A 218 36.61 -22.59 6.33
CA GLU A 218 37.92 -23.26 6.22
C GLU A 218 39.05 -22.43 6.85
N ARG A 219 39.13 -21.12 6.54
CA ARG A 219 40.13 -20.22 7.16
C ARG A 219 39.95 -20.07 8.67
N ASN A 220 38.71 -20.05 9.16
CA ASN A 220 38.44 -20.01 10.60
C ASN A 220 38.84 -21.33 11.27
N GLN A 221 38.63 -22.48 10.62
CA GLN A 221 39.09 -23.78 11.12
C GLN A 221 40.63 -23.82 11.19
N THR A 222 41.36 -23.40 10.14
CA THR A 222 42.83 -23.36 10.17
C THR A 222 43.36 -22.40 11.24
N LEU A 223 42.76 -21.22 11.41
CA LEU A 223 43.13 -20.29 12.49
C LEU A 223 42.84 -20.86 13.88
N GLN A 224 41.79 -21.67 14.04
CA GLN A 224 41.46 -22.31 15.30
C GLN A 224 42.38 -23.50 15.60
N GLU A 225 42.83 -24.25 14.59
CA GLU A 225 43.89 -25.25 14.69
C GLU A 225 45.23 -24.58 15.09
N GLU A 226 45.64 -23.51 14.42
CA GLU A 226 46.83 -22.72 14.76
C GLU A 226 46.76 -22.18 16.20
N ALA A 227 45.63 -21.63 16.62
CA ALA A 227 45.42 -21.17 17.99
C ALA A 227 45.51 -22.31 19.01
N SER A 228 45.06 -23.52 18.66
CA SER A 228 45.19 -24.71 19.51
C SER A 228 46.65 -25.18 19.63
N ASN A 229 47.40 -25.20 18.52
CA ASN A 229 48.83 -25.53 18.47
C ASN A 229 49.68 -24.51 19.26
N LEU A 230 49.37 -23.22 19.15
CA LEU A 230 50.00 -22.16 19.95
C LEU A 230 49.69 -22.33 21.45
N ARG A 231 48.48 -22.77 21.81
CA ARG A 231 48.10 -23.04 23.20
C ARG A 231 48.84 -24.26 23.77
N GLU A 232 49.01 -25.32 22.97
CA GLU A 232 49.77 -26.51 23.35
C GLU A 232 51.26 -26.21 23.53
N THR A 233 51.89 -25.48 22.60
CA THR A 233 53.30 -25.06 22.72
C THR A 233 53.53 -24.11 23.90
N LEU A 234 52.59 -23.21 24.22
CA LEU A 234 52.65 -22.41 25.46
C LEU A 234 52.52 -23.28 26.72
N SER A 235 51.64 -24.29 26.72
CA SER A 235 51.51 -25.26 27.81
C SER A 235 52.80 -26.07 28.00
N GLU A 236 53.43 -26.54 26.91
CA GLU A 236 54.73 -27.18 26.97
C GLU A 236 55.80 -26.26 27.56
N LEU A 237 55.91 -25.01 27.08
CA LEU A 237 56.89 -24.05 27.58
C LEU A 237 56.68 -23.75 29.07
N GLN A 238 55.42 -23.62 29.51
CA GLN A 238 55.08 -23.47 30.92
C GLN A 238 55.50 -24.69 31.75
N SER A 239 55.27 -25.92 31.24
CA SER A 239 55.73 -27.15 31.91
C SER A 239 57.27 -27.24 32.00
N LYS A 240 57.98 -26.88 30.92
CA LYS A 240 59.45 -26.82 30.86
C LYS A 240 60.01 -25.78 31.83
N LEU A 241 59.34 -24.65 31.99
CA LEU A 241 59.66 -23.62 33.00
C LEU A 241 59.49 -24.15 34.43
N ILE A 242 58.38 -24.84 34.73
CA ILE A 242 58.14 -25.44 36.06
C ILE A 242 59.21 -26.49 36.38
N VAL A 243 59.55 -27.38 35.44
CA VAL A 243 60.61 -28.38 35.61
C VAL A 243 61.97 -27.70 35.84
N LYS A 244 62.32 -26.67 35.07
CA LYS A 244 63.57 -25.92 35.26
C LYS A 244 63.63 -25.24 36.63
N HIS A 245 62.51 -24.70 37.10
CA HIS A 245 62.41 -24.07 38.42
C HIS A 245 62.50 -25.09 39.58
N GLN A 246 62.10 -26.35 39.35
CA GLN A 246 62.28 -27.45 40.30
C GLN A 246 63.72 -27.99 40.29
N SER A 247 64.40 -28.04 39.13
CA SER A 247 65.78 -28.51 39.05
C SER A 247 66.80 -27.48 39.57
N SER A 248 66.56 -26.18 39.39
CA SER A 248 67.49 -25.12 39.83
C SER A 248 67.63 -25.04 41.35
N ASN A 249 66.60 -25.45 42.11
CA ASN A 249 66.62 -25.46 43.58
C ASN A 249 67.48 -26.60 44.18
N ASN A 250 68.02 -27.52 43.36
CA ASN A 250 68.80 -28.68 43.82
C ASN A 250 70.30 -28.60 43.48
N SER A 251 70.79 -27.52 42.84
CA SER A 251 72.18 -27.42 42.34
C SER A 251 73.07 -26.40 43.05
N GLU A 252 72.60 -25.77 44.13
CA GLU A 252 73.27 -24.64 44.80
C GLU A 252 73.94 -25.04 46.13
N VAL A 253 74.73 -26.13 46.12
CA VAL A 253 75.44 -26.64 47.32
C VAL A 253 76.93 -26.94 47.10
N ASP A 254 77.38 -27.12 45.86
CA ASP A 254 78.77 -27.53 45.60
C ASP A 254 79.42 -26.70 44.49
N ARG A 255 80.22 -25.70 44.89
CA ARG A 255 81.39 -25.12 44.17
C ARG A 255 81.95 -23.87 44.87
N GLN A 256 82.55 -24.04 46.05
CA GLN A 256 83.39 -22.98 46.63
C GLN A 256 84.58 -23.56 47.42
N SER A 257 85.58 -24.03 46.69
CA SER A 257 86.92 -24.33 47.20
C SER A 257 87.95 -24.23 46.07
N GLY A 258 89.03 -23.49 46.32
CA GLY A 258 90.17 -23.37 45.41
C GLY A 258 90.40 -21.96 44.86
N VAL A 259 91.24 -21.18 45.56
CA VAL A 259 92.47 -20.54 45.04
C VAL A 259 92.99 -19.55 46.09
N SER A 260 94.19 -19.80 46.60
CA SER A 260 95.23 -18.80 46.89
C SER A 260 96.44 -19.51 47.49
N THR A 261 97.61 -19.37 46.86
CA THR A 261 98.90 -19.81 47.39
C THR A 261 99.90 -18.68 47.16
N GLU A 262 100.59 -18.26 48.22
CA GLU A 262 101.36 -17.02 48.25
C GLU A 262 102.79 -17.16 47.71
N ASN A 263 103.39 -16.01 47.38
CA ASN A 263 104.82 -15.84 47.15
C ASN A 263 105.30 -14.64 47.99
N SER A 264 106.26 -14.84 48.90
CA SER A 264 107.06 -13.74 49.47
C SER A 264 108.35 -14.27 50.10
N VAL A 265 109.51 -13.97 49.51
CA VAL A 265 110.83 -14.15 50.11
C VAL A 265 111.77 -13.03 49.62
N ILE A 266 112.25 -12.19 50.54
CA ILE A 266 113.42 -11.32 50.35
C ILE A 266 114.23 -11.30 51.65
N SER A 267 115.52 -11.60 51.57
CA SER A 267 116.61 -10.80 52.20
C SER A 267 117.95 -11.56 52.20
N THR A 268 119.05 -10.86 51.89
CA THR A 268 120.16 -10.55 52.81
C THR A 268 121.37 -10.00 52.03
N ALA A 269 122.15 -9.11 52.66
CA ALA A 269 123.34 -8.47 52.08
C ALA A 269 124.45 -8.32 53.14
N SER A 270 125.72 -8.52 52.74
CA SER A 270 126.97 -8.37 53.52
C SER A 270 128.15 -8.93 52.69
N GLN A 271 129.45 -8.56 52.80
CA GLN A 271 130.22 -7.58 53.59
C GLN A 271 131.71 -7.61 53.11
N LYS A 272 132.56 -6.67 53.59
CA LYS A 272 134.06 -6.53 53.49
C LYS A 272 134.61 -5.75 52.29
N VAL A 273 135.45 -4.69 52.39
CA VAL A 273 136.37 -4.07 53.40
C VAL A 273 137.87 -4.44 53.29
N GLY A 274 138.69 -3.43 52.96
CA GLY A 274 140.12 -3.23 53.35
C GLY A 274 141.21 -3.83 52.43
N SER A 275 142.44 -3.29 52.35
CA SER A 275 143.06 -2.04 52.87
C SER A 275 144.55 -1.89 52.45
N CYS A 276 145.10 -0.65 52.34
CA CYS A 276 146.54 -0.26 52.43
C CYS A 276 147.54 -0.79 51.33
N VAL A 277 148.47 -0.06 50.68
CA VAL A 277 149.33 1.15 50.95
C VAL A 277 150.46 0.79 51.96
N GLU A 278 151.78 0.84 51.71
CA GLU A 278 152.69 1.73 50.92
C GLU A 278 153.95 1.01 50.36
N ASP A 279 154.62 1.55 49.32
CA ASP A 279 156.07 1.29 49.02
C ASP A 279 156.72 2.31 48.03
N HIS A 280 157.05 3.52 48.53
CA HIS A 280 156.95 4.85 47.87
C HIS A 280 157.53 5.13 46.45
N GLU A 281 158.41 4.33 45.83
CA GLU A 281 158.95 4.66 44.47
C GLU A 281 158.70 3.57 43.41
N ARG A 282 158.75 2.28 43.76
CA ARG A 282 158.02 1.25 42.97
C ARG A 282 156.52 1.48 43.05
N CYS A 283 156.06 2.12 44.13
CA CYS A 283 154.69 2.59 44.24
C CYS A 283 154.31 3.55 43.12
N ASP A 284 155.16 4.40 42.57
CA ASP A 284 154.63 5.42 41.66
C ASP A 284 154.34 4.83 40.28
N GLU A 285 155.17 3.92 39.79
CA GLU A 285 154.86 3.08 38.61
C GLU A 285 153.70 2.11 38.90
N ALA A 286 153.68 1.44 40.06
CA ALA A 286 152.58 0.54 40.43
C ALA A 286 151.25 1.28 40.68
N LYS A 287 151.27 2.47 41.28
CA LYS A 287 150.12 3.36 41.48
C LYS A 287 149.62 3.85 40.15
N LEU A 288 150.50 4.31 39.25
CA LEU A 288 150.14 4.70 37.89
C LEU A 288 149.52 3.52 37.13
N LEU A 289 150.05 2.31 37.27
CA LEU A 289 149.44 1.11 36.67
C LEU A 289 148.10 0.73 37.32
N THR A 290 147.95 0.82 38.65
CA THR A 290 146.65 0.61 39.30
C THR A 290 145.66 1.73 39.00
N GLU A 291 146.13 2.95 38.76
CA GLU A 291 145.30 4.10 38.41
C GLU A 291 144.89 4.05 36.94
N ILE A 292 145.77 3.59 36.03
CA ILE A 292 145.42 3.22 34.67
C ILE A 292 144.39 2.08 34.69
N ALA A 293 144.60 1.03 35.50
CA ALA A 293 143.63 -0.06 35.64
C ALA A 293 142.29 0.42 36.25
N ARG A 294 142.32 1.36 37.21
CA ARG A 294 141.13 1.96 37.82
C ARG A 294 140.40 2.88 36.85
N LEU A 295 141.12 3.68 36.06
CA LEU A 295 140.57 4.55 35.02
C LEU A 295 140.03 3.73 33.84
N GLN A 296 140.69 2.62 33.47
CA GLN A 296 140.17 1.66 32.50
C GLN A 296 138.90 0.99 33.03
N ALA A 297 138.91 0.51 34.28
CA ALA A 297 137.73 -0.08 34.91
C ALA A 297 136.57 0.92 35.02
N HIS A 298 136.84 2.18 35.38
CA HIS A 298 135.83 3.24 35.46
C HIS A 298 135.35 3.71 34.08
N LEU A 299 136.21 3.75 33.06
CA LEU A 299 135.78 4.01 31.68
C LEU A 299 134.91 2.87 31.15
N LEU A 300 135.25 1.62 31.49
CA LEU A 300 134.46 0.43 31.14
C LEU A 300 133.14 0.39 31.91
N GLU A 301 133.13 0.72 33.21
CA GLU A 301 131.91 0.88 34.02
C GLU A 301 131.03 2.03 33.51
N MET A 302 131.63 3.15 33.09
CA MET A 302 130.88 4.23 32.43
C MET A 302 130.32 3.77 31.08
N GLU A 303 131.10 3.09 30.24
CA GLU A 303 130.65 2.54 28.95
C GLU A 303 129.54 1.49 29.15
N GLU A 304 129.66 0.63 30.17
CA GLU A 304 128.64 -0.33 30.59
C GLU A 304 127.39 0.39 31.13
N SER A 305 127.54 1.48 31.89
CA SER A 305 126.42 2.30 32.36
C SER A 305 125.70 3.03 31.21
N TYR A 306 126.43 3.57 30.23
CA TYR A 306 125.85 4.24 29.07
C TYR A 306 125.22 3.24 28.10
N THR A 307 125.80 2.05 27.91
CA THR A 307 125.20 1.01 27.06
C THR A 307 123.98 0.37 27.73
N THR A 308 124.01 0.12 29.05
CA THR A 308 122.82 -0.34 29.78
C THR A 308 121.74 0.74 29.87
N GLU A 309 122.08 2.02 30.02
CA GLU A 309 121.11 3.12 29.95
C GLU A 309 120.52 3.25 28.53
N ALA A 310 121.34 3.13 27.47
CA ALA A 310 120.87 3.15 26.10
C ALA A 310 119.93 1.96 25.79
N LEU A 311 120.27 0.74 26.22
CA LEU A 311 119.40 -0.44 26.10
C LEU A 311 118.11 -0.27 26.92
N ASN A 312 118.18 0.32 28.11
CA ASN A 312 117.00 0.63 28.92
C ASN A 312 116.12 1.69 28.22
N ALA A 313 116.71 2.72 27.62
CA ALA A 313 115.99 3.73 26.85
C ALA A 313 115.33 3.13 25.59
N GLU A 314 116.04 2.27 24.85
CA GLU A 314 115.49 1.52 23.72
C GLU A 314 114.33 0.60 24.15
N SER A 315 114.47 -0.13 25.26
CA SER A 315 113.39 -0.97 25.80
C SER A 315 112.15 -0.17 26.18
N ARG A 316 112.32 1.04 26.75
CA ARG A 316 111.24 1.98 27.05
C ARG A 316 110.61 2.52 25.77
N GLU A 317 111.41 2.85 24.75
CA GLU A 317 110.86 3.28 23.46
C GLU A 317 110.07 2.16 22.78
N VAL A 318 110.55 0.92 22.82
CA VAL A 318 109.84 -0.25 22.27
C VAL A 318 108.54 -0.53 23.02
N THR A 319 108.52 -0.41 24.36
CA THR A 319 107.27 -0.54 25.14
C THR A 319 106.29 0.59 24.86
N LEU A 320 106.74 1.84 24.73
CA LEU A 320 105.87 2.96 24.35
C LEU A 320 105.36 2.84 22.90
N ARG A 321 106.19 2.41 21.94
CA ARG A 321 105.78 2.17 20.54
C ARG A 321 104.79 1.01 20.42
N THR A 322 104.90 -0.02 21.27
CA THR A 322 103.93 -1.12 21.29
C THR A 322 102.61 -0.71 21.94
N GLN A 323 102.65 0.03 23.06
CA GLN A 323 101.46 0.65 23.64
C GLN A 323 100.76 1.62 22.68
N LEU A 324 101.52 2.47 21.98
CA LEU A 324 100.97 3.39 20.98
C LEU A 324 100.20 2.64 19.89
N ARG A 325 100.81 1.62 19.26
CA ARG A 325 100.15 0.77 18.27
C ARG A 325 98.92 0.06 18.83
N GLU A 326 98.96 -0.38 20.09
CA GLU A 326 97.79 -0.99 20.74
C GLU A 326 96.66 0.03 20.95
N THR A 327 96.98 1.27 21.32
CA THR A 327 95.97 2.35 21.41
C THR A 327 95.44 2.79 20.05
N GLU A 328 96.28 2.86 19.02
CA GLU A 328 95.88 3.18 17.63
C GLU A 328 94.94 2.11 17.08
N THR A 329 95.26 0.82 17.27
CA THR A 329 94.39 -0.29 16.83
C THR A 329 93.08 -0.35 17.61
N ARG A 330 93.07 -0.09 18.93
CA ARG A 330 91.84 0.07 19.71
C ARG A 330 90.99 1.27 19.25
N LEU A 331 91.62 2.38 18.88
CA LEU A 331 90.92 3.57 18.36
C LEU A 331 90.28 3.27 17.00
N GLN A 332 90.99 2.63 16.08
CA GLN A 332 90.44 2.16 14.80
C GLN A 332 89.26 1.17 14.98
N GLN A 333 89.35 0.28 15.98
CA GLN A 333 88.24 -0.62 16.33
C GLN A 333 87.02 0.15 16.85
N LEU A 334 87.22 1.15 17.71
CA LEU A 334 86.14 2.00 18.20
C LEU A 334 85.51 2.83 17.08
N GLU A 335 86.30 3.38 16.15
CA GLU A 335 85.83 4.15 15.00
C GLU A 335 84.99 3.29 14.04
N GLN A 336 85.39 2.03 13.82
CA GLN A 336 84.58 1.05 13.07
C GLN A 336 83.28 0.68 13.80
N LEU A 337 83.31 0.56 15.14
CA LEU A 337 82.12 0.31 15.95
C LEU A 337 81.16 1.51 15.97
N THR A 338 81.66 2.74 15.98
CA THR A 338 80.81 3.94 15.86
C THR A 338 80.22 4.06 14.47
N GLN A 339 80.99 3.85 13.40
CA GLN A 339 80.46 3.91 12.03
C GLN A 339 79.37 2.86 11.80
N THR A 340 79.59 1.61 12.22
CA THR A 340 78.59 0.54 12.10
C THR A 340 77.36 0.76 13.00
N ALA A 341 77.50 1.47 14.13
CA ALA A 341 76.36 1.90 14.94
C ALA A 341 75.57 3.04 14.26
N GLU A 342 76.25 4.03 13.67
CA GLU A 342 75.64 5.13 12.92
C GLU A 342 74.87 4.63 11.69
N ASP A 343 75.48 3.75 10.88
CA ASP A 343 74.84 3.12 9.71
C ASP A 343 73.55 2.37 10.14
N ARG A 344 73.59 1.68 11.28
CA ARG A 344 72.44 0.96 11.83
C ARG A 344 71.35 1.89 12.38
N ILE A 345 71.73 3.02 12.97
CA ILE A 345 70.79 4.07 13.38
C ILE A 345 70.10 4.69 12.16
N LEU A 346 70.84 4.97 11.09
CA LEU A 346 70.30 5.46 9.82
C LEU A 346 69.32 4.46 9.19
N GLN A 347 69.66 3.17 9.18
CA GLN A 347 68.74 2.12 8.71
C GLN A 347 67.44 2.10 9.53
N VAL A 348 67.52 2.13 10.87
CA VAL A 348 66.33 2.15 11.75
C VAL A 348 65.50 3.42 11.57
N HIS A 349 66.13 4.57 11.27
CA HIS A 349 65.39 5.79 10.91
C HIS A 349 64.64 5.66 9.58
N LEU A 350 65.25 5.04 8.58
CA LEU A 350 64.65 4.81 7.27
C LEU A 350 63.47 3.82 7.37
N GLU A 351 63.63 2.72 8.10
CA GLU A 351 62.55 1.77 8.43
C GLU A 351 61.41 2.43 9.22
N ARG A 352 61.74 3.25 10.24
CA ARG A 352 60.75 4.05 11.00
C ARG A 352 59.94 4.96 10.08
N ASP A 353 60.60 5.65 9.15
CA ASP A 353 59.93 6.63 8.30
C ASP A 353 59.10 5.95 7.19
N GLN A 354 59.52 4.79 6.69
CA GLN A 354 58.68 3.92 5.85
C GLN A 354 57.43 3.41 6.59
N LEU A 355 57.57 2.98 7.84
CA LEU A 355 56.42 2.56 8.67
C LEU A 355 55.49 3.74 8.96
N ARG A 356 56.02 4.96 9.13
CA ARG A 356 55.21 6.18 9.29
C ARG A 356 54.43 6.53 8.03
N THR A 357 55.01 6.42 6.84
CA THR A 357 54.26 6.65 5.60
C THR A 357 53.15 5.62 5.42
N GLN A 358 53.42 4.32 5.68
CA GLN A 358 52.40 3.28 5.64
C GLN A 358 51.25 3.53 6.64
N VAL A 359 51.55 3.97 7.86
CA VAL A 359 50.52 4.33 8.85
C VAL A 359 49.66 5.50 8.38
N GLU A 360 50.24 6.49 7.70
CA GLU A 360 49.46 7.61 7.15
C GLU A 360 48.64 7.19 5.92
N ASP A 361 49.15 6.30 5.07
CA ASP A 361 48.42 5.73 3.94
C ASP A 361 47.18 4.92 4.42
N TYR A 362 47.35 4.05 5.42
CA TYR A 362 46.24 3.33 6.04
C TYR A 362 45.26 4.26 6.77
N ARG A 363 45.76 5.35 7.38
CA ARG A 363 44.91 6.39 7.98
C ARG A 363 44.04 7.07 6.93
N ASN A 364 44.62 7.41 5.78
CA ASN A 364 43.94 8.01 4.64
C ASN A 364 42.89 7.06 4.06
N GLU A 365 43.23 5.79 3.85
CA GLU A 365 42.29 4.75 3.40
C GLU A 365 41.11 4.61 4.38
N VAL A 366 41.37 4.53 5.69
CA VAL A 366 40.31 4.49 6.71
C VAL A 366 39.44 5.74 6.69
N THR A 367 39.99 6.94 6.42
CA THR A 367 39.15 8.14 6.26
C THR A 367 38.33 8.16 4.97
N ALA A 368 38.86 7.62 3.86
CA ALA A 368 38.14 7.48 2.60
C ALA A 368 37.01 6.43 2.70
N LEU A 369 37.24 5.32 3.39
CA LEU A 369 36.20 4.32 3.67
C LEU A 369 35.12 4.88 4.59
N LYS A 370 35.47 5.70 5.59
CA LYS A 370 34.50 6.39 6.46
C LYS A 370 33.64 7.41 5.71
N SER A 371 34.22 8.21 4.82
CA SER A 371 33.45 9.15 4.00
C SER A 371 32.60 8.44 2.96
N GLY A 372 33.10 7.35 2.36
CA GLY A 372 32.33 6.45 1.50
C GLY A 372 31.12 5.84 2.22
N LEU A 373 31.31 5.35 3.45
CA LEU A 373 30.22 4.84 4.29
C LEU A 373 29.18 5.92 4.61
N ALA A 374 29.61 7.13 4.99
CA ALA A 374 28.71 8.24 5.27
C ALA A 374 27.91 8.68 4.03
N ASN A 375 28.53 8.67 2.85
CA ASN A 375 27.84 8.94 1.59
C ASN A 375 26.80 7.86 1.28
N LEU A 376 27.14 6.57 1.47
CA LEU A 376 26.20 5.47 1.27
C LEU A 376 25.04 5.51 2.27
N GLN A 377 25.28 5.87 3.53
CA GLN A 377 24.24 6.11 4.54
C GLN A 377 23.30 7.24 4.12
N SER A 378 23.85 8.39 3.68
CA SER A 378 23.05 9.52 3.16
C SER A 378 22.21 9.14 1.94
N VAL A 379 22.77 8.36 1.00
CA VAL A 379 22.03 7.82 -0.15
C VAL A 379 20.91 6.89 0.31
N LEU A 380 21.18 5.99 1.27
CA LEU A 380 20.19 5.06 1.80
C LEU A 380 19.05 5.79 2.54
N ASP A 381 19.36 6.79 3.37
CA ASP A 381 18.36 7.66 4.02
C ASP A 381 17.53 8.42 2.99
N SER A 382 18.18 8.95 1.93
CA SER A 382 17.49 9.64 0.84
C SER A 382 16.56 8.70 0.05
N PHE A 383 16.98 7.45 -0.16
CA PHE A 383 16.21 6.43 -0.85
C PHE A 383 15.02 5.96 0.00
N GLN A 384 15.23 5.68 1.29
CA GLN A 384 14.16 5.34 2.22
C GLN A 384 13.14 6.47 2.34
N LYS A 385 13.59 7.72 2.46
CA LYS A 385 12.71 8.90 2.49
C LYS A 385 11.92 9.07 1.18
N ASN A 386 12.58 8.86 0.03
CA ASN A 386 11.91 8.94 -1.28
C ASN A 386 10.89 7.80 -1.45
N GLN A 387 11.24 6.57 -1.09
CA GLN A 387 10.34 5.42 -1.10
C GLN A 387 9.12 5.65 -0.18
N GLN A 388 9.33 6.13 1.04
CA GLN A 388 8.26 6.48 1.97
C GLN A 388 7.36 7.60 1.41
N SER A 389 7.96 8.60 0.76
CA SER A 389 7.22 9.68 0.09
C SER A 389 6.38 9.15 -1.07
N ALA A 390 6.95 8.30 -1.94
CA ALA A 390 6.27 7.71 -3.09
C ALA A 390 5.12 6.79 -2.65
N VAL A 391 5.35 5.92 -1.65
CA VAL A 391 4.30 5.10 -1.05
C VAL A 391 3.20 5.99 -0.45
N SER A 392 3.55 7.06 0.28
CA SER A 392 2.54 7.96 0.84
C SER A 392 1.70 8.66 -0.25
N ALA A 393 2.33 9.10 -1.34
CA ALA A 393 1.64 9.72 -2.46
C ALA A 393 0.68 8.75 -3.16
N GLU A 394 1.10 7.50 -3.40
CA GLU A 394 0.24 6.47 -3.98
C GLU A 394 -0.91 6.08 -3.03
N THR A 395 -0.65 5.97 -1.72
CA THR A 395 -1.73 5.70 -0.76
C THR A 395 -2.77 6.81 -0.70
N GLU A 396 -2.36 8.09 -0.80
CA GLU A 396 -3.30 9.21 -0.87
C GLU A 396 -4.01 9.28 -2.23
N HIS A 397 -3.33 8.94 -3.33
CA HIS A 397 -3.96 8.80 -4.65
C HIS A 397 -5.09 7.75 -4.63
N ILE A 398 -4.78 6.52 -4.20
CA ILE A 398 -5.75 5.43 -4.05
C ILE A 398 -6.88 5.82 -3.08
N ARG A 399 -6.57 6.54 -2.00
CA ARG A 399 -7.57 7.03 -1.03
C ARG A 399 -8.54 8.02 -1.68
N LEU A 400 -8.05 8.93 -2.52
CA LEU A 400 -8.87 9.89 -3.27
C LEU A 400 -9.71 9.21 -4.35
N GLU A 401 -9.16 8.24 -5.08
CA GLU A 401 -9.92 7.43 -6.04
C GLU A 401 -11.03 6.62 -5.36
N LEU A 402 -10.73 5.96 -4.24
CA LEU A 402 -11.71 5.25 -3.42
C LEU A 402 -12.82 6.18 -2.91
N GLN A 403 -12.47 7.40 -2.50
CA GLN A 403 -13.45 8.42 -2.10
C GLN A 403 -14.34 8.84 -3.28
N ARG A 404 -13.76 9.10 -4.46
CA ARG A 404 -14.49 9.46 -5.69
C ARG A 404 -15.42 8.31 -6.13
N ALA A 405 -14.95 7.07 -6.08
CA ALA A 405 -15.74 5.88 -6.37
C ALA A 405 -16.93 5.74 -5.40
N ARG A 406 -16.70 5.89 -4.09
CA ARG A 406 -17.78 5.91 -3.07
C ARG A 406 -18.81 7.01 -3.29
N GLN A 407 -18.38 8.21 -3.71
CA GLN A 407 -19.30 9.30 -4.05
C GLN A 407 -20.14 8.98 -5.29
N SER A 408 -19.53 8.41 -6.34
CA SER A 408 -20.24 7.96 -7.54
C SER A 408 -21.22 6.81 -7.25
N GLU A 409 -20.82 5.87 -6.39
CA GLU A 409 -21.67 4.76 -5.93
C GLU A 409 -22.87 5.29 -5.10
N ALA A 410 -22.65 6.29 -4.24
CA ALA A 410 -23.73 6.95 -3.51
C ALA A 410 -24.70 7.70 -4.44
N SER A 411 -24.22 8.43 -5.44
CA SER A 411 -25.11 9.08 -6.42
C SER A 411 -25.90 8.07 -7.25
N ALA A 412 -25.29 6.95 -7.65
CA ALA A 412 -25.97 5.88 -8.38
C ALA A 412 -27.03 5.18 -7.51
N ARG A 413 -26.77 4.96 -6.21
CA ARG A 413 -27.78 4.46 -5.26
C ARG A 413 -28.97 5.41 -5.12
N ASN A 414 -28.73 6.71 -4.99
CA ASN A 414 -29.80 7.71 -4.88
C ASN A 414 -30.66 7.77 -6.16
N GLU A 415 -30.04 7.60 -7.33
CA GLU A 415 -30.79 7.50 -8.60
C GLU A 415 -31.60 6.19 -8.70
N LEU A 416 -31.03 5.06 -8.26
CA LEU A 416 -31.76 3.79 -8.17
C LEU A 416 -32.99 3.90 -7.25
N GLU A 417 -32.85 4.55 -6.10
CA GLU A 417 -33.95 4.81 -5.16
C GLU A 417 -35.02 5.71 -5.79
N ARG A 418 -34.61 6.83 -6.42
CA ARG A 418 -35.51 7.72 -7.19
C ARG A 418 -36.28 6.97 -8.29
N LEU A 419 -35.61 6.08 -9.03
CA LEU A 419 -36.24 5.28 -10.08
C LEU A 419 -37.18 4.21 -9.48
N CYS A 420 -36.80 3.59 -8.36
CA CYS A 420 -37.64 2.65 -7.63
C CYS A 420 -38.95 3.31 -7.16
N ASP A 421 -38.89 4.53 -6.63
CA ASP A 421 -40.09 5.28 -6.25
C ASP A 421 -40.94 5.70 -7.45
N GLN A 422 -40.32 6.10 -8.58
CA GLN A 422 -41.06 6.33 -9.83
C GLN A 422 -41.76 5.07 -10.36
N VAL A 423 -41.17 3.88 -10.18
CA VAL A 423 -41.82 2.60 -10.50
C VAL A 423 -43.00 2.34 -9.58
N LYS A 424 -42.86 2.50 -8.25
CA LYS A 424 -43.98 2.36 -7.29
C LYS A 424 -45.14 3.31 -7.61
N ASP A 425 -44.86 4.54 -8.04
CA ASP A 425 -45.90 5.50 -8.43
C ASP A 425 -46.55 5.15 -9.77
N ARG A 426 -45.80 4.59 -10.72
CA ARG A 426 -46.35 4.01 -11.97
C ARG A 426 -47.25 2.80 -11.67
N GLU A 427 -46.85 1.92 -10.76
CA GLU A 427 -47.65 0.76 -10.32
C GLU A 427 -48.99 1.20 -9.70
N LYS A 428 -48.98 2.19 -8.79
CA LYS A 428 -50.21 2.78 -8.23
C LYS A 428 -51.11 3.38 -9.31
N LEU A 429 -50.53 4.07 -10.29
CA LEU A 429 -51.27 4.66 -11.40
C LEU A 429 -51.88 3.56 -12.30
N GLU A 430 -51.15 2.46 -12.53
CA GLU A 430 -51.66 1.32 -13.27
C GLU A 430 -52.79 0.61 -12.50
N GLU A 431 -52.67 0.44 -11.18
CA GLU A 431 -53.75 -0.11 -10.36
C GLU A 431 -55.01 0.76 -10.44
N ASN A 432 -54.86 2.09 -10.31
CA ASN A 432 -55.97 3.04 -10.49
C ASN A 432 -56.58 2.95 -11.90
N ALA A 433 -55.76 2.79 -12.96
CA ALA A 433 -56.24 2.61 -14.33
C ALA A 433 -57.00 1.29 -14.52
N ARG A 434 -56.52 0.18 -13.92
CA ARG A 434 -57.21 -1.12 -13.90
C ARG A 434 -58.55 -1.03 -13.14
N GLN A 435 -58.60 -0.33 -12.01
CA GLN A 435 -59.84 -0.06 -11.27
C GLN A 435 -60.83 0.76 -12.12
N LEU A 436 -60.37 1.84 -12.76
CA LEU A 436 -61.22 2.67 -13.63
C LEU A 436 -61.72 1.90 -14.86
N THR A 437 -60.88 1.05 -15.47
CA THR A 437 -61.28 0.15 -16.57
C THR A 437 -62.38 -0.80 -16.13
N THR A 438 -62.29 -1.33 -14.91
CA THR A 438 -63.32 -2.21 -14.31
C THR A 438 -64.63 -1.45 -14.08
N GLN A 439 -64.58 -0.19 -13.63
CA GLN A 439 -65.76 0.67 -13.51
C GLN A 439 -66.40 0.98 -14.87
N VAL A 440 -65.59 1.31 -15.89
CA VAL A 440 -66.08 1.54 -17.27
C VAL A 440 -66.74 0.29 -17.84
N GLN A 441 -66.17 -0.90 -17.64
CA GLN A 441 -66.79 -2.16 -18.05
C GLN A 441 -68.13 -2.40 -17.33
N SER A 442 -68.20 -2.15 -16.01
CA SER A 442 -69.44 -2.24 -15.24
C SER A 442 -70.52 -1.28 -15.76
N HIS A 443 -70.17 -0.03 -16.05
CA HIS A 443 -71.10 0.95 -16.62
C HIS A 443 -71.51 0.62 -18.06
N ALA A 444 -70.61 0.07 -18.88
CA ALA A 444 -70.96 -0.41 -20.22
C ALA A 444 -71.98 -1.56 -20.17
N LEU A 445 -71.84 -2.50 -19.24
CA LEU A 445 -72.81 -3.57 -18.99
C LEU A 445 -74.16 -3.02 -18.49
N GLN A 446 -74.14 -2.01 -17.63
CA GLN A 446 -75.37 -1.32 -17.17
C GLN A 446 -76.07 -0.59 -18.33
N LEU A 447 -75.32 0.13 -19.17
CA LEU A 447 -75.87 0.82 -20.35
C LEU A 447 -76.47 -0.16 -21.34
N SER A 448 -75.77 -1.26 -21.67
CA SER A 448 -76.29 -2.33 -22.53
C SER A 448 -77.59 -2.94 -21.98
N ARG A 449 -77.68 -3.15 -20.65
CA ARG A 449 -78.91 -3.61 -20.00
C ARG A 449 -80.06 -2.62 -20.11
N ILE A 450 -79.78 -1.32 -19.93
CA ILE A 450 -80.79 -0.26 -20.04
C ILE A 450 -81.24 -0.11 -21.51
N GLN A 451 -80.32 -0.18 -22.47
CA GLN A 451 -80.64 -0.19 -23.90
C GLN A 451 -81.57 -1.35 -24.26
N ALA A 452 -81.26 -2.57 -23.82
CA ALA A 452 -82.14 -3.73 -24.02
C ALA A 452 -83.52 -3.56 -23.34
N GLN A 453 -83.61 -2.86 -22.20
CA GLN A 453 -84.90 -2.51 -21.56
C GLN A 453 -85.67 -1.44 -22.34
N VAL A 454 -84.99 -0.48 -22.96
CA VAL A 454 -85.60 0.53 -23.84
C VAL A 454 -86.14 -0.15 -25.09
N GLU A 455 -85.35 -0.97 -25.77
CA GLU A 455 -85.78 -1.76 -26.94
C GLU A 455 -87.01 -2.63 -26.63
N GLN A 456 -87.02 -3.33 -25.47
CA GLN A 456 -88.18 -4.10 -25.02
C GLN A 456 -89.42 -3.22 -24.79
N ARG A 457 -89.25 -2.00 -24.27
CA ARG A 457 -90.35 -1.06 -24.07
C ARG A 457 -90.83 -0.46 -25.39
N ASP A 458 -89.95 -0.17 -26.33
CA ASP A 458 -90.31 0.34 -27.65
C ASP A 458 -91.10 -0.71 -28.45
N VAL A 459 -90.68 -1.97 -28.42
CA VAL A 459 -91.45 -3.09 -28.99
C VAL A 459 -92.82 -3.24 -28.33
N LEU A 460 -92.92 -3.05 -27.00
CA LEU A 460 -94.21 -3.08 -26.29
C LEU A 460 -95.09 -1.88 -26.65
N ILE A 461 -94.52 -0.67 -26.75
CA ILE A 461 -95.22 0.54 -27.17
C ILE A 461 -95.74 0.38 -28.61
N GLU A 462 -94.94 -0.17 -29.50
CA GLU A 462 -95.34 -0.39 -30.90
C GLU A 462 -96.42 -1.48 -31.03
N ASN A 463 -96.36 -2.53 -30.21
CA ASN A 463 -97.46 -3.49 -30.08
C ASN A 463 -98.76 -2.83 -29.57
N LEU A 464 -98.66 -1.97 -28.54
CA LEU A 464 -99.81 -1.22 -28.03
C LEU A 464 -100.36 -0.22 -29.05
N ARG A 465 -99.51 0.45 -29.84
CA ARG A 465 -99.91 1.32 -30.96
C ARG A 465 -100.61 0.53 -32.05
N GLY A 466 -100.05 -0.61 -32.46
CA GLY A 466 -100.68 -1.52 -33.42
C GLY A 466 -102.04 -2.02 -32.95
N ARG A 467 -102.16 -2.39 -31.67
CA ARG A 467 -103.44 -2.79 -31.06
C ARG A 467 -104.43 -1.62 -30.96
N LEU A 468 -103.96 -0.41 -30.66
CA LEU A 468 -104.80 0.80 -30.64
C LEU A 468 -105.30 1.15 -32.04
N ALA A 469 -104.45 1.04 -33.07
CA ALA A 469 -104.84 1.23 -34.47
C ALA A 469 -105.87 0.18 -34.92
N GLN A 470 -105.67 -1.09 -34.57
CA GLN A 470 -106.65 -2.14 -34.83
C GLN A 470 -107.98 -1.88 -34.09
N MET A 471 -107.92 -1.49 -32.81
CA MET A 471 -109.11 -1.11 -32.04
C MET A 471 -109.83 0.09 -32.66
N ALA A 472 -109.11 1.09 -33.17
CA ALA A 472 -109.69 2.23 -33.85
C ALA A 472 -110.48 1.79 -35.09
N VAL A 473 -109.88 0.99 -35.99
CA VAL A 473 -110.55 0.42 -37.19
C VAL A 473 -111.76 -0.45 -36.81
N ASP A 474 -111.63 -1.27 -35.77
CA ASP A 474 -112.71 -2.11 -35.23
C ASP A 474 -113.85 -1.28 -34.63
N THR A 475 -113.57 -0.11 -34.03
CA THR A 475 -114.60 0.79 -33.52
C THR A 475 -115.25 1.60 -34.64
N ASP A 476 -114.48 2.10 -35.59
CA ASP A 476 -114.96 2.93 -36.70
C ASP A 476 -115.95 2.13 -37.56
N SER A 477 -115.55 0.92 -37.99
CA SER A 477 -116.42 0.00 -38.73
C SER A 477 -117.67 -0.46 -37.97
N LYS A 478 -117.63 -0.55 -36.63
CA LYS A 478 -118.83 -0.83 -35.80
C LYS A 478 -119.72 0.40 -35.66
N ILE A 479 -119.15 1.57 -35.47
CA ILE A 479 -119.85 2.85 -35.36
C ILE A 479 -120.57 3.15 -36.67
N ASP A 480 -119.90 3.04 -37.82
CA ASP A 480 -120.51 3.17 -39.14
C ASP A 480 -121.66 2.18 -39.35
N LYS A 481 -121.48 0.90 -39.00
CA LYS A 481 -122.54 -0.11 -39.14
C LYS A 481 -123.74 0.18 -38.25
N ILE A 482 -123.54 0.74 -37.06
CA ILE A 482 -124.61 1.14 -36.13
C ILE A 482 -125.29 2.43 -36.64
N LEU A 483 -124.52 3.43 -37.08
CA LEU A 483 -125.02 4.67 -37.68
C LEU A 483 -125.87 4.35 -38.91
N MET A 484 -125.35 3.58 -39.87
CA MET A 484 -126.07 3.15 -41.07
C MET A 484 -127.34 2.37 -40.74
N LYS A 485 -127.29 1.45 -39.77
CA LYS A 485 -128.48 0.74 -39.28
C LYS A 485 -129.52 1.73 -38.71
N ASN A 486 -129.10 2.65 -37.85
CA ASN A 486 -130.00 3.61 -37.22
C ASN A 486 -130.57 4.61 -38.24
N LEU A 487 -129.80 4.98 -39.25
CA LEU A 487 -130.20 5.84 -40.36
C LEU A 487 -131.27 5.18 -41.24
N LEU A 488 -131.08 3.90 -41.58
CA LEU A 488 -132.06 3.08 -42.30
C LEU A 488 -133.32 2.81 -41.47
N ILE A 489 -133.19 2.55 -40.16
CA ILE A 489 -134.36 2.41 -39.26
C ILE A 489 -135.15 3.74 -39.21
N SER A 490 -134.46 4.86 -39.08
CA SER A 490 -135.08 6.20 -39.10
C SER A 490 -135.81 6.44 -40.43
N TYR A 491 -135.24 6.01 -41.56
CA TYR A 491 -135.87 6.07 -42.88
C TYR A 491 -137.18 5.28 -42.95
N PHE A 492 -137.17 4.01 -42.53
CA PHE A 492 -138.34 3.14 -42.62
C PHE A 492 -139.46 3.50 -41.63
N GLN A 493 -139.14 4.21 -40.54
CA GLN A 493 -140.12 4.71 -39.58
C GLN A 493 -140.86 5.98 -40.06
N LEU A 494 -140.43 6.64 -41.15
CA LEU A 494 -141.11 7.83 -41.66
C LEU A 494 -142.46 7.49 -42.35
N PRO A 495 -143.52 8.27 -42.08
CA PRO A 495 -144.80 8.15 -42.80
C PRO A 495 -144.63 8.25 -44.31
N THR A 496 -145.47 7.54 -45.07
CA THR A 496 -145.37 7.38 -46.54
C THR A 496 -145.26 8.71 -47.30
N SER A 497 -145.87 9.78 -46.78
CA SER A 497 -145.84 11.13 -47.35
C SER A 497 -144.53 11.92 -47.11
N GLN A 498 -143.67 11.49 -46.18
CA GLN A 498 -142.44 12.20 -45.80
C GLN A 498 -141.15 11.47 -46.19
N ARG A 499 -141.23 10.19 -46.60
CA ARG A 499 -140.06 9.42 -47.07
C ARG A 499 -139.18 10.10 -48.14
N PRO A 500 -139.68 10.81 -49.17
CA PRO A 500 -138.78 11.47 -50.13
C PRO A 500 -137.92 12.56 -49.50
N ASN A 501 -138.41 13.25 -48.47
CA ASN A 501 -137.64 14.24 -47.71
C ASN A 501 -136.62 13.54 -46.79
N GLY A 502 -137.02 12.46 -46.12
CA GLY A 502 -136.11 11.63 -45.31
C GLY A 502 -134.97 11.04 -46.15
N PHE A 503 -135.27 10.52 -47.35
CA PHE A 503 -134.25 10.03 -48.28
C PHE A 503 -133.27 11.15 -48.67
N ARG A 504 -133.77 12.35 -48.99
CA ARG A 504 -132.94 13.49 -49.38
C ARG A 504 -131.98 13.93 -48.27
N VAL A 505 -132.42 13.89 -47.01
CA VAL A 505 -131.54 14.15 -45.84
C VAL A 505 -130.47 13.06 -45.70
N ILE A 506 -130.86 11.79 -45.81
CA ILE A 506 -129.94 10.64 -45.71
C ILE A 506 -128.88 10.66 -46.81
N ALA A 507 -129.29 10.88 -48.06
CA ALA A 507 -128.39 11.01 -49.20
C ALA A 507 -127.47 12.25 -49.08
N SER A 508 -127.94 13.34 -48.46
CA SER A 508 -127.06 14.49 -48.16
C SER A 508 -126.04 14.21 -47.04
N LEU A 509 -126.39 13.36 -46.06
CA LEU A 509 -125.49 12.94 -44.98
C LEU A 509 -124.43 11.95 -45.47
N LEU A 510 -124.82 11.02 -46.37
CA LEU A 510 -123.92 10.08 -47.04
C LEU A 510 -123.15 10.69 -48.23
N GLN A 511 -123.34 11.97 -48.53
CA GLN A 511 -122.67 12.69 -49.63
C GLN A 511 -122.89 12.04 -51.01
N PHE A 512 -124.11 11.57 -51.29
CA PHE A 512 -124.47 11.04 -52.62
C PHE A 512 -124.23 12.09 -53.70
N THR A 513 -123.56 11.69 -54.76
CA THR A 513 -123.35 12.51 -55.96
C THR A 513 -124.65 12.66 -56.75
N ASP A 514 -124.74 13.69 -57.60
CA ASP A 514 -125.94 13.95 -58.42
C ASP A 514 -126.30 12.77 -59.34
N GLU A 515 -125.31 11.98 -59.77
CA GLU A 515 -125.50 10.75 -60.54
C GLU A 515 -126.13 9.59 -59.73
N GLU A 516 -125.86 9.54 -58.43
CA GLU A 516 -126.42 8.54 -57.51
C GLU A 516 -127.84 8.93 -57.11
N PHE A 517 -128.11 10.23 -56.92
CA PHE A 517 -129.47 10.75 -56.77
C PHE A 517 -130.37 10.41 -57.96
N ALA A 518 -129.84 10.48 -59.19
CA ALA A 518 -130.59 10.14 -60.41
C ALA A 518 -130.99 8.64 -60.49
N LYS A 519 -130.20 7.73 -59.90
CA LYS A 519 -130.44 6.27 -59.96
C LYS A 519 -131.50 5.76 -58.99
N VAL A 520 -131.94 6.55 -58.01
CA VAL A 520 -132.86 6.10 -56.93
C VAL A 520 -134.32 6.60 -57.12
N GLY A 521 -134.61 7.25 -58.25
CA GLY A 521 -135.97 7.30 -58.82
C GLY A 521 -137.01 8.17 -58.10
N SER A 522 -137.07 9.46 -58.46
CA SER A 522 -138.33 10.20 -58.61
C SER A 522 -138.10 11.46 -59.44
N GLU A 523 -138.82 11.56 -60.57
CA GLU A 523 -138.61 12.56 -61.60
C GLU A 523 -139.41 13.85 -61.30
N ALA A 524 -138.72 14.95 -60.95
CA ALA A 524 -139.18 16.33 -61.23
C ALA A 524 -138.13 17.39 -60.83
N GLY A 525 -137.66 18.15 -61.82
CA GLY A 525 -137.49 19.60 -61.72
C GLY A 525 -136.55 20.19 -60.65
N THR A 526 -135.29 20.37 -61.03
CA THR A 526 -134.64 21.71 -61.05
C THR A 526 -134.81 22.66 -59.85
N ILE A 527 -133.85 22.56 -58.90
CA ILE A 527 -133.25 23.66 -58.08
C ILE A 527 -134.18 24.37 -57.05
N PRO A 528 -133.72 24.59 -55.80
CA PRO A 528 -133.21 25.94 -55.49
C PRO A 528 -131.94 25.99 -54.61
N ARG A 529 -131.01 26.89 -54.95
CA ARG A 529 -129.85 27.28 -54.13
C ARG A 529 -130.31 28.08 -52.89
N ILE A 530 -130.62 27.42 -51.76
CA ILE A 530 -131.00 28.14 -50.51
C ILE A 530 -130.36 27.61 -49.20
N LEU A 531 -129.44 26.65 -49.25
CA LEU A 531 -128.72 26.14 -48.07
C LEU A 531 -127.32 26.75 -47.83
N ASN A 532 -127.13 28.02 -48.20
CA ASN A 532 -125.83 28.70 -48.02
C ASN A 532 -125.68 29.49 -46.72
N TRP A 533 -126.65 29.42 -45.79
CA TRP A 533 -126.61 30.14 -44.51
C TRP A 533 -125.94 29.36 -43.36
N PHE A 534 -125.73 28.04 -43.50
CA PHE A 534 -125.10 27.20 -42.46
C PHE A 534 -123.57 27.05 -42.59
N ARG A 535 -122.94 27.61 -43.64
CA ARG A 535 -121.48 27.48 -43.90
C ARG A 535 -120.63 28.73 -43.63
N SER A 536 -121.20 29.79 -43.05
CA SER A 536 -120.46 31.06 -42.86
C SER A 536 -120.72 31.84 -41.55
N ALA A 537 -121.37 31.24 -40.54
CA ALA A 537 -121.75 31.98 -39.33
C ALA A 537 -121.90 31.14 -38.05
N VAL A 538 -120.85 30.40 -37.63
CA VAL A 538 -120.56 30.07 -36.20
C VAL A 538 -119.07 29.78 -35.97
N SER A 539 -118.19 30.57 -36.59
CA SER A 539 -116.98 31.01 -35.89
C SER A 539 -117.37 32.27 -35.08
N ASN A 540 -117.04 32.30 -33.78
CA ASN A 540 -117.34 33.36 -32.80
C ASN A 540 -118.83 33.39 -32.34
N LEU A 541 -119.25 32.77 -31.22
CA LEU A 541 -119.10 33.14 -29.77
C LEU A 541 -119.81 34.49 -29.43
N PRO A 542 -120.47 34.73 -28.25
CA PRO A 542 -120.34 34.02 -26.97
C PRO A 542 -121.57 33.86 -26.00
N SER A 543 -121.34 33.09 -24.92
CA SER A 543 -121.79 33.24 -23.50
C SER A 543 -123.26 33.10 -23.03
N GLY A 544 -123.56 31.93 -22.41
CA GLY A 544 -124.27 31.76 -21.10
C GLY A 544 -125.73 32.23 -20.93
N PRO A 545 -126.33 32.14 -19.72
CA PRO A 545 -125.85 31.56 -18.43
C PRO A 545 -126.92 30.54 -17.84
N PRO A 546 -126.95 30.13 -16.55
CA PRO A 546 -126.10 30.53 -15.43
C PRO A 546 -125.56 29.45 -14.48
N LYS A 547 -124.58 29.94 -13.68
CA LYS A 547 -123.94 29.40 -12.47
C LYS A 547 -122.81 28.40 -12.69
N ASP A 548 -121.70 28.44 -11.95
CA ASP A 548 -121.10 29.47 -11.05
C ASP A 548 -119.60 29.04 -10.87
N LEU A 549 -118.56 29.86 -10.64
CA LEU A 549 -118.39 31.24 -10.16
C LEU A 549 -117.37 32.04 -11.02
N THR A 550 -117.43 33.37 -10.94
CA THR A 550 -116.36 34.33 -11.29
C THR A 550 -115.13 34.17 -10.37
N PHE A 551 -113.89 34.58 -10.69
CA PHE A 551 -113.39 35.89 -11.11
C PHE A 551 -112.17 35.71 -12.05
N SER A 552 -112.10 36.32 -13.24
CA SER A 552 -111.99 37.75 -13.57
C SER A 552 -110.57 38.31 -13.45
N SER A 553 -109.99 38.64 -14.63
CA SER A 553 -109.08 39.76 -14.92
C SER A 553 -107.70 39.80 -14.22
N THR A 554 -106.57 40.08 -14.88
CA THR A 554 -106.30 40.90 -16.08
C THR A 554 -105.01 40.41 -16.75
N TYR A 555 -104.72 40.89 -17.97
CA TYR A 555 -103.53 40.67 -18.83
C TYR A 555 -103.70 39.62 -19.97
N PRO A 556 -103.76 40.07 -21.24
CA PRO A 556 -103.82 39.20 -22.42
C PRO A 556 -102.42 38.85 -22.97
N ASP A 557 -102.40 38.15 -24.11
CA ASP A 557 -101.24 37.90 -24.99
C ASP A 557 -100.17 36.91 -24.49
N LYS A 558 -100.64 35.74 -24.01
CA LYS A 558 -99.88 34.48 -24.04
C LYS A 558 -100.69 33.39 -24.74
N SER A 559 -100.08 32.71 -25.71
CA SER A 559 -100.75 31.63 -26.46
C SER A 559 -100.95 30.40 -25.58
N PHE A 560 -101.95 29.55 -25.88
CA PHE A 560 -102.21 28.30 -25.15
C PHE A 560 -100.94 27.43 -25.03
N THR A 561 -100.11 27.39 -26.08
CA THR A 561 -98.82 26.68 -26.09
C THR A 561 -97.83 27.23 -25.07
N GLU A 562 -97.87 28.52 -24.77
CA GLU A 562 -97.00 29.16 -23.78
C GLU A 562 -97.48 28.91 -22.35
N LEU A 563 -98.80 28.83 -22.15
CA LEU A 563 -99.38 28.39 -20.87
C LEU A 563 -99.13 26.89 -20.62
N LEU A 564 -99.13 26.07 -21.69
CA LEU A 564 -98.75 24.65 -21.65
C LEU A 564 -97.25 24.47 -21.42
N LEU A 565 -96.39 25.30 -22.03
CA LEU A 565 -94.95 25.32 -21.77
C LEU A 565 -94.66 25.74 -20.33
N ALA A 566 -95.31 26.80 -19.83
CA ALA A 566 -95.19 27.20 -18.42
C ALA A 566 -95.71 26.12 -17.47
N PHE A 567 -96.74 25.35 -17.85
CA PHE A 567 -97.20 24.19 -17.08
C PHE A 567 -96.17 23.06 -17.08
N LEU A 568 -95.60 22.71 -18.23
CA LEU A 568 -94.55 21.68 -18.37
C LEU A 568 -93.23 22.09 -17.70
N GLU A 569 -92.87 23.37 -17.72
CA GLU A 569 -91.71 23.94 -17.03
C GLU A 569 -91.94 23.95 -15.50
N ASN A 570 -93.17 24.20 -15.06
CA ASN A 570 -93.56 24.15 -13.65
C ASN A 570 -93.76 22.70 -13.11
N GLU A 571 -94.02 21.71 -13.96
CA GLU A 571 -93.99 20.27 -13.59
C GLU A 571 -92.60 19.61 -13.73
N SER A 572 -91.65 20.20 -14.46
CA SER A 572 -90.29 19.65 -14.64
C SER A 572 -89.25 20.21 -13.66
N GLY A 573 -89.68 20.99 -12.66
CA GLY A 573 -88.86 21.38 -11.51
C GLY A 573 -88.45 20.17 -10.65
N PRO A 574 -87.21 20.11 -10.13
CA PRO A 574 -86.68 18.90 -9.50
C PRO A 574 -87.37 18.59 -8.16
N HIS A 575 -87.92 17.37 -8.04
CA HIS A 575 -88.32 16.84 -6.74
C HIS A 575 -87.13 16.80 -5.78
N THR A 576 -87.28 17.44 -4.63
CA THR A 576 -86.31 17.42 -3.54
C THR A 576 -86.06 15.99 -3.04
N PRO A 577 -84.83 15.66 -2.62
CA PRO A 577 -84.48 14.29 -2.26
C PRO A 577 -85.23 13.85 -1.00
N LEU A 578 -86.01 12.75 -1.11
CA LEU A 578 -86.57 12.10 0.06
C LEU A 578 -85.44 11.61 0.96
N ARG A 579 -85.39 12.16 2.19
CA ARG A 579 -84.53 11.67 3.26
C ARG A 579 -85.38 11.27 4.47
N LEU A 580 -85.60 9.97 4.61
CA LEU A 580 -86.02 9.30 5.85
C LEU A 580 -85.25 7.96 5.87
N SER A 581 -84.28 7.73 6.77
CA SER A 581 -84.42 7.50 8.23
C SER A 581 -85.05 6.14 8.55
N MET A 582 -84.63 5.34 9.53
CA MET A 582 -83.50 5.38 10.48
C MET A 582 -83.59 4.09 11.34
N ASP A 583 -82.45 3.53 11.75
CA ASP A 583 -82.31 2.41 12.72
C ASP A 583 -82.92 1.04 12.29
N HIS A 584 -82.30 -0.11 12.56
CA HIS A 584 -81.92 -0.62 13.88
C HIS A 584 -80.62 -1.47 13.88
N TYR A 585 -80.09 -1.70 15.09
CA TYR A 585 -79.00 -2.62 15.48
C TYR A 585 -77.53 -2.13 15.43
N THR A 586 -77.22 -1.22 16.35
CA THR A 586 -76.10 -1.37 17.33
C THR A 586 -76.70 -1.95 18.66
N PRO A 587 -76.02 -2.23 19.80
CA PRO A 587 -74.64 -1.94 20.27
C PRO A 587 -73.71 -3.16 20.05
N GLU A 588 -72.55 -3.41 20.70
CA GLU A 588 -71.76 -2.80 21.80
C GLU A 588 -70.27 -3.10 21.46
N SER A 589 -69.18 -2.70 22.15
CA SER A 589 -68.88 -2.17 23.49
C SER A 589 -67.66 -1.22 23.38
N VAL A 590 -67.71 0.04 23.85
CA VAL A 590 -67.37 0.48 25.23
C VAL A 590 -65.87 0.23 25.56
N ARG A 591 -65.00 1.20 25.89
CA ARG A 591 -65.21 2.61 26.36
C ARG A 591 -63.90 3.45 26.39
N ARG A 592 -64.06 4.79 26.31
CA ARG A 592 -63.26 5.88 26.96
C ARG A 592 -61.77 6.04 26.56
N SER A 593 -61.17 7.23 26.57
CA SER A 593 -61.66 8.58 26.96
C SER A 593 -60.86 9.71 26.28
N ALA A 594 -61.52 10.85 26.06
CA ALA A 594 -60.92 12.16 25.75
C ALA A 594 -60.12 12.71 26.98
N PRO A 595 -59.34 13.83 26.93
CA PRO A 595 -59.64 15.03 26.14
C PRO A 595 -58.47 15.81 25.49
N HIS A 596 -58.84 16.76 24.63
CA HIS A 596 -58.08 17.97 24.30
C HIS A 596 -57.77 18.82 25.55
N THR A 597 -56.69 19.61 25.56
CA THR A 597 -56.70 21.03 25.95
C THR A 597 -55.42 21.76 25.53
N LYS A 598 -55.58 23.04 25.15
CA LYS A 598 -54.58 24.03 24.72
C LYS A 598 -53.54 24.36 25.82
N ARG A 599 -52.35 24.82 25.42
CA ARG A 599 -51.68 25.94 26.14
C ARG A 599 -50.80 26.79 25.22
N GLN A 600 -50.86 28.11 25.40
CA GLN A 600 -50.03 29.11 24.73
C GLN A 600 -48.64 29.22 25.40
N VAL A 601 -47.64 29.65 24.64
CA VAL A 601 -46.70 30.72 25.06
C VAL A 601 -46.50 31.64 23.86
N ALA A 602 -46.33 32.94 24.11
CA ALA A 602 -46.16 33.97 23.10
C ALA A 602 -44.82 34.71 23.24
N HIS A 603 -44.52 35.48 22.18
CA HIS A 603 -43.59 36.62 22.10
C HIS A 603 -42.09 36.41 21.82
N ASN A 604 -41.67 37.19 20.82
CA ASN A 604 -40.39 37.89 20.66
C ASN A 604 -39.20 37.10 20.06
N ARG A 605 -38.42 37.66 19.11
CA ARG A 605 -38.47 39.01 18.48
C ARG A 605 -37.48 39.12 17.30
N LEU A 606 -37.95 39.59 16.11
CA LEU A 606 -37.21 40.20 14.97
C LEU A 606 -36.05 39.37 14.36
N GLU A 607 -35.56 39.55 13.14
CA GLU A 607 -35.96 40.18 11.87
C GLU A 607 -35.19 39.36 10.78
N VAL A 608 -35.65 39.27 9.53
CA VAL A 608 -35.12 40.04 8.39
C VAL A 608 -36.07 39.89 7.20
N GLU A 609 -36.03 40.88 6.33
CA GLU A 609 -37.01 41.29 5.33
C GLU A 609 -36.69 40.80 3.89
N SER A 610 -37.71 40.88 3.02
CA SER A 610 -37.66 40.91 1.53
C SER A 610 -37.14 39.71 0.71
N ALA A 611 -38.12 38.93 0.24
CA ALA A 611 -38.47 38.78 -1.18
C ALA A 611 -37.41 38.97 -2.30
N ALA A 612 -37.19 37.90 -3.09
CA ALA A 612 -37.32 37.94 -4.56
C ALA A 612 -37.34 36.51 -5.17
N THR A 613 -38.38 36.21 -5.97
CA THR A 613 -38.36 35.25 -7.10
C THR A 613 -38.21 36.06 -8.40
N PRO A 614 -37.82 35.50 -9.56
CA PRO A 614 -37.66 34.08 -9.95
C PRO A 614 -36.15 33.79 -10.27
N GLU A 615 -35.66 32.79 -11.03
CA GLU A 615 -36.15 32.16 -12.27
C GLU A 615 -35.36 30.87 -12.61
N PHE A 616 -35.97 29.98 -13.40
CA PHE A 616 -35.38 28.70 -13.82
C PHE A 616 -34.53 28.87 -15.09
N THR A 617 -33.28 28.41 -15.10
CA THR A 617 -32.60 27.98 -16.34
C THR A 617 -31.80 26.69 -16.14
N HIS A 618 -32.02 25.74 -17.04
CA HIS A 618 -31.22 24.52 -17.18
C HIS A 618 -29.97 24.81 -18.01
N THR A 619 -28.82 24.25 -17.59
CA THR A 619 -27.71 23.96 -18.51
C THR A 619 -26.94 22.73 -18.06
N GLU A 620 -26.86 21.74 -18.95
CA GLU A 620 -26.12 20.48 -18.77
C GLU A 620 -24.68 20.63 -19.33
N PRO A 621 -23.65 19.97 -18.74
CA PRO A 621 -22.24 20.27 -19.06
C PRO A 621 -21.60 19.32 -20.10
N LYS A 622 -20.71 19.85 -20.95
CA LYS A 622 -19.69 19.06 -21.70
C LYS A 622 -18.53 19.97 -22.17
N PRO A 623 -17.38 19.45 -22.70
CA PRO A 623 -16.16 19.37 -21.89
C PRO A 623 -14.94 20.13 -22.48
N LEU A 624 -13.89 20.31 -21.66
CA LEU A 624 -12.53 20.68 -22.05
C LEU A 624 -11.59 19.63 -21.41
N ILE A 625 -10.88 18.77 -22.14
CA ILE A 625 -9.69 19.01 -22.97
C ILE A 625 -8.50 19.51 -22.12
N THR A 626 -7.77 18.51 -21.59
CA THR A 626 -6.31 18.38 -21.39
C THR A 626 -5.41 19.62 -21.27
N ASP A 627 -4.58 19.59 -20.23
CA ASP A 627 -3.40 20.44 -20.00
C ASP A 627 -2.36 20.43 -21.15
N PRO A 628 -1.37 21.33 -21.07
CA PRO A 628 -0.03 20.78 -20.87
C PRO A 628 0.72 21.36 -19.64
N LEU A 629 1.52 20.47 -19.04
CA LEU A 629 2.30 20.67 -17.82
C LEU A 629 3.34 21.81 -17.93
N VAL A 630 3.38 22.66 -16.90
CA VAL A 630 4.49 23.59 -16.66
C VAL A 630 5.55 22.90 -15.79
N TYR A 631 6.76 22.74 -16.33
CA TYR A 631 7.92 22.31 -15.56
C TYR A 631 8.44 23.44 -14.67
N PRO A 632 8.63 23.24 -13.35
CA PRO A 632 9.43 24.14 -12.54
C PRO A 632 10.93 23.88 -12.76
N ASN A 633 11.60 24.82 -13.42
CA ASN A 633 13.06 24.91 -13.41
C ASN A 633 13.56 25.13 -11.98
N ILE A 634 14.47 24.28 -11.50
CA ILE A 634 15.26 24.56 -10.30
C ILE A 634 16.62 25.08 -10.76
N SER A 635 16.75 26.41 -10.80
CA SER A 635 18.05 27.06 -10.99
C SER A 635 18.91 26.89 -9.73
N THR A 636 20.03 26.19 -9.87
CA THR A 636 21.17 26.32 -8.95
C THR A 636 21.82 27.70 -9.14
N ASP A 637 21.72 28.56 -8.13
CA ASP A 637 22.61 29.74 -8.06
C ASP A 637 24.00 29.31 -7.53
N GLN A 638 25.01 29.70 -8.30
CA GLN A 638 26.42 29.44 -8.00
C GLN A 638 26.96 30.50 -7.03
N ASN A 639 28.08 30.18 -6.37
CA ASN A 639 28.99 31.19 -5.89
C ASN A 639 30.42 30.89 -6.38
N THR A 640 31.13 31.95 -6.79
CA THR A 640 32.59 32.00 -7.06
C THR A 640 33.18 31.14 -8.20
N THR A 641 33.30 31.77 -9.39
CA THR A 641 34.54 31.74 -10.23
C THR A 641 35.47 32.90 -9.77
N PRO A 642 36.74 33.05 -10.23
CA PRO A 642 37.39 32.43 -11.40
C PRO A 642 38.77 31.77 -11.16
N ASP A 643 39.17 30.84 -12.03
CA ASP A 643 40.23 31.13 -13.03
C ASP A 643 40.38 30.00 -14.07
N GLN A 644 40.78 30.40 -15.28
CA GLN A 644 41.20 29.58 -16.43
C GLN A 644 42.61 30.09 -16.86
N PRO A 645 43.34 29.48 -17.84
CA PRO A 645 42.98 28.35 -18.71
C PRO A 645 44.08 27.26 -18.83
N SER A 646 43.77 26.12 -19.48
CA SER A 646 44.46 25.71 -20.73
C SER A 646 44.12 24.30 -21.24
N GLN A 647 44.06 24.18 -22.57
CA GLN A 647 44.43 23.02 -23.42
C GLN A 647 43.74 21.66 -23.23
N THR A 648 42.77 21.42 -24.12
CA THR A 648 42.55 20.12 -24.81
C THR A 648 43.81 19.73 -25.64
N PRO A 649 43.99 18.49 -26.16
CA PRO A 649 42.91 17.54 -26.53
C PRO A 649 43.21 16.01 -26.47
N LYS A 650 42.16 15.22 -26.78
CA LYS A 650 42.14 13.83 -27.33
C LYS A 650 42.73 12.70 -26.47
N ASN A 651 41.88 11.73 -26.15
CA ASN A 651 42.10 10.35 -26.63
C ASN A 651 40.79 9.56 -26.78
N LEU A 652 40.78 8.67 -27.78
CA LEU A 652 39.76 7.66 -28.09
C LEU A 652 40.37 6.28 -27.80
N LEU A 653 39.58 5.37 -27.20
CA LEU A 653 39.61 3.88 -27.25
C LEU A 653 38.71 3.44 -26.06
N PHE A 654 37.63 2.64 -26.15
CA PHE A 654 37.34 1.37 -26.86
C PHE A 654 38.09 0.15 -26.28
N ILE A 655 37.32 -0.89 -25.91
CA ILE A 655 37.69 -2.22 -25.35
C ILE A 655 38.18 -2.18 -23.88
N MET A 656 37.57 -2.84 -22.89
CA MET A 656 36.83 -4.12 -22.85
C MET A 656 35.41 -4.04 -22.32
#